data_AF-A0A9W3FL92-F1
#
_entry.id   AF-A0A9W3FL92-F1
#
_cell.length_a   1.000
_cell.length_b   1.000
_cell.length_c   1.000
_cell.angle_alpha   90.00
_cell.angle_beta   90.00
_cell.angle_gamma   90.00
#
_symmetry.space_group_name_H-M   'P 1'
#
loop_
_entity.id
_entity.type
_entity.pdbx_description
1 polymer ?
#
loop_
_entity_poly.entity_id
_entity_poly.type
_entity_poly.pdbx_seq_one_letter_code
_entity_poly.pdbx_strand_id
1 'polypeptide(L)'
;MLTFALEALAGGMKEESPEHRTARGWFSTFSGHTYRGIISTDSPKRFFFHTLTQILTHKPVLKVSDAVQMQREWSFARSHPLLTGLYRRLLVALSPEELVSHMQEVLETCEVNWQHVLSCVSAMVVCLPDAQQLVTGWVARLLARAFGSCDLDSMVTAFLVVRQAALEGPSAFLSYADWFQASFSSTRGPHGSSKRALVFLFKFLSDLVPFEAPRYLQVHILHPPLVPSRYRSLLTDYVSLARTRLADLKVSIENTGLYGAPLSAGDVAEPHSQASQDVEKAITVFMQTGKIPAAVLEASVFRRPYYLSHFLPALLTPRVLPAVPDSRAALVESLKRADKIPPSLYSSYCQACAAAAEMGPEGAAPGRKEEPRSAEEPLGLLTAALGELRALLTDPTQHDGLLAQMAVISERLGATLGLGEDDSSVEPVVQLSVLAPELEGQEQRVVDLLLTSFCQNLMAASSIAPPDRQGPWATCFVKTLCRRRLLPAVLTRLCQLLGHQGPSLSASHVLGLAALAVHLGESRSALPEVHVGPPTPASGLPVPELFDSLLPCGTKESSVLCLKFCTAAISYALCKFSSQSCDILYSCLSPGLIKKFQFLTLRLLSEARDAPLEEAPADLPWRPPGLPSADWQRAALCLWRWRAFQELSAQDRFHLTYRDWLQLELEIQPEADLLSDTERWDFHQWALHQHFLPAPCAVGGCDGDLETACSILLDALMDSCQSSRSYDHGENPDLALGSCTGNRDVFSRLQEMVGDLEQGPVAPLGHSPSRGHFLFTVFRRRLQALAGGGDMATCLQRQRELLTCKRILLGLPPSLLFSHPQEGQPATPSCDNFFHFVNSELRNLCFHDCALTHDITVHFFRGLLNACLRSSDPALAADLTLTACQTQCPLVLTSALLWWPHLEPELHCRWRKWSQGPLPPELQRLQEAQRFARSLLSLDTDVASPAPGPAWVSAAGLHLAVRRARKEDTVRVLSKLDGQREELLVFLFAFSLMGLLSAHLSPQAADSRRALDTCAEILGCLQRRRVPWPRLFQLTEADAGLGRTLLLLAPDQHIRLLPAAFYSLLSYFEEDSLLKEEAFLHVAVDMYLKLTCLFVAGEMRVVSTPAHSLELQGQGDPVSLLTKARLFLLQLIPRCPKRSFTHVAELLAAGADCDPEVSAALLSRQQAVLDLDLDQEACLS
;
A
#
# COMPACT_ATOMS: atom_id res chain seq x y z
N MET A 1 -43.72 17.19 21.58
CA MET A 1 -43.37 16.37 20.40
C MET A 1 -41.90 15.96 20.41
N LEU A 2 -40.94 16.90 20.44
CA LEU A 2 -39.52 16.58 20.65
C LEU A 2 -39.28 15.73 21.90
N THR A 3 -39.84 16.17 23.04
CA THR A 3 -39.79 15.45 24.32
C THR A 3 -40.33 14.02 24.20
N PHE A 4 -41.52 13.85 23.61
CA PHE A 4 -42.10 12.54 23.35
C PHE A 4 -41.18 11.65 22.49
N ALA A 5 -40.57 12.19 21.43
CA ALA A 5 -39.67 11.43 20.57
C ALA A 5 -38.37 11.03 21.29
N LEU A 6 -37.82 11.90 22.14
CA LEU A 6 -36.63 11.61 22.96
C LEU A 6 -36.95 10.59 24.07
N GLU A 7 -38.12 10.67 24.70
CA GLU A 7 -38.59 9.69 25.69
C GLU A 7 -38.80 8.31 25.09
N ALA A 8 -39.39 8.25 23.90
CA ALA A 8 -39.56 7.00 23.17
C ALA A 8 -38.20 6.38 22.81
N LEU A 9 -37.24 7.17 22.33
CA LEU A 9 -35.88 6.70 22.05
C LEU A 9 -35.15 6.17 23.29
N ALA A 10 -35.34 6.80 24.45
CA ALA A 10 -34.77 6.35 25.73
C ALA A 10 -35.39 5.04 26.24
N GLY A 11 -36.65 4.74 25.86
CA GLY A 11 -37.38 3.54 26.26
C GLY A 11 -37.03 2.26 25.47
N GLY A 12 -36.11 2.32 24.50
CA GLY A 12 -35.69 1.15 23.71
C GLY A 12 -36.74 0.67 22.72
N MET A 13 -37.17 1.54 21.80
CA MET A 13 -38.19 1.20 20.79
C MET A 13 -37.76 0.06 19.87
N LYS A 14 -38.70 -0.86 19.59
CA LYS A 14 -38.59 -1.79 18.45
C LYS A 14 -38.87 -1.04 17.15
N GLU A 15 -38.09 -1.37 16.11
CA GLU A 15 -38.28 -0.86 14.75
C GLU A 15 -39.73 -1.11 14.29
N GLU A 16 -40.31 -0.14 13.55
CA GLU A 16 -41.69 -0.14 13.02
C GLU A 16 -42.87 0.00 14.00
N SER A 17 -42.62 0.10 15.30
CA SER A 17 -43.66 0.45 16.28
C SER A 17 -44.40 1.76 15.94
N PRO A 18 -45.67 1.94 16.35
CA PRO A 18 -46.42 3.17 16.08
C PRO A 18 -45.71 4.42 16.64
N GLU A 19 -45.03 4.28 17.78
CA GLU A 19 -44.20 5.33 18.39
C GLU A 19 -42.98 5.66 17.51
N HIS A 20 -42.31 4.66 16.96
CA HIS A 20 -41.17 4.82 16.05
C HIS A 20 -41.59 5.50 14.73
N ARG A 21 -42.75 5.14 14.15
CA ARG A 21 -43.28 5.79 12.94
C ARG A 21 -43.64 7.25 13.19
N THR A 22 -44.25 7.56 14.33
CA THR A 22 -44.55 8.94 14.73
C THR A 22 -43.27 9.76 14.94
N ALA A 23 -42.28 9.21 15.63
CA ALA A 23 -40.98 9.88 15.84
C ALA A 23 -40.25 10.13 14.51
N ARG A 24 -40.21 9.14 13.60
CA ARG A 24 -39.62 9.27 12.26
C ARG A 24 -40.33 10.33 11.41
N GLY A 25 -41.66 10.34 11.44
CA GLY A 25 -42.48 11.33 10.74
C GLY A 25 -42.33 12.75 11.30
N TRP A 26 -42.05 12.89 12.60
CA TRP A 26 -41.74 14.19 13.18
C TRP A 26 -40.31 14.63 12.86
N PHE A 27 -39.31 13.76 12.92
CA PHE A 27 -37.96 14.13 12.54
C PHE A 27 -37.81 14.52 11.06
N SER A 28 -38.69 14.07 10.16
CA SER A 28 -38.67 14.47 8.75
C SER A 28 -39.04 15.95 8.53
N THR A 29 -39.70 16.61 9.50
CA THR A 29 -40.01 18.04 9.43
C THR A 29 -38.78 18.93 9.61
N PHE A 30 -37.64 18.38 10.04
CA PHE A 30 -36.35 19.07 10.15
C PHE A 30 -35.54 19.06 8.84
N SER A 31 -36.12 18.63 7.71
CA SER A 31 -35.43 18.60 6.42
C SER A 31 -35.31 20.00 5.81
N GLY A 32 -34.08 20.48 5.60
CA GLY A 32 -33.76 21.85 5.15
C GLY A 32 -34.37 22.28 3.81
N HIS A 33 -34.90 21.35 3.02
CA HIS A 33 -35.58 21.64 1.75
C HIS A 33 -36.90 22.41 1.93
N THR A 34 -37.55 22.34 3.10
CA THR A 34 -38.84 23.03 3.34
C THR A 34 -38.70 24.53 3.65
N TYR A 35 -37.51 25.01 4.02
CA TYR A 35 -37.31 26.39 4.50
C TYR A 35 -36.61 27.32 3.49
N ARG A 36 -36.21 26.80 2.32
CA ARG A 36 -35.28 27.49 1.40
C ARG A 36 -35.88 28.61 0.52
N GLY A 37 -37.08 29.12 0.82
CA GLY A 37 -37.71 30.13 -0.04
C GLY A 37 -38.65 31.16 0.60
N ILE A 38 -39.00 31.06 1.89
CA ILE A 38 -40.10 31.87 2.46
C ILE A 38 -39.71 32.62 3.76
N ILE A 39 -38.60 32.28 4.43
CA ILE A 39 -38.23 32.83 5.75
C ILE A 39 -36.77 33.34 5.73
N SER A 40 -36.50 34.48 6.40
CA SER A 40 -35.15 34.99 6.63
C SER A 40 -34.25 33.91 7.27
N THR A 41 -33.00 33.80 6.81
CA THR A 41 -32.02 32.77 7.20
C THR A 41 -31.74 32.70 8.71
N ASP A 42 -31.96 33.79 9.45
CA ASP A 42 -31.66 33.86 10.90
C ASP A 42 -32.72 33.18 11.77
N SER A 43 -33.97 33.16 11.33
CA SER A 43 -35.08 32.57 12.10
C SER A 43 -34.99 31.03 12.21
N PRO A 44 -34.72 30.26 11.13
CA PRO A 44 -34.52 28.82 11.22
C PRO A 44 -33.24 28.48 12.00
N LYS A 45 -32.15 29.24 11.86
CA LYS A 45 -30.94 29.05 12.67
C LYS A 45 -31.23 29.14 14.18
N ARG A 46 -31.95 30.19 14.62
CA ARG A 46 -32.37 30.32 16.03
C ARG A 46 -33.25 29.16 16.50
N PHE A 47 -34.15 28.68 15.64
CA PHE A 47 -34.97 27.52 15.93
C PHE A 47 -34.14 26.23 16.08
N PHE A 48 -33.13 26.01 15.22
CA PHE A 48 -32.22 24.87 15.32
C PHE A 48 -31.34 24.93 16.58
N PHE A 49 -30.79 26.09 16.94
CA PHE A 49 -30.05 26.27 18.20
C PHE A 49 -30.93 26.01 19.42
N HIS A 50 -32.15 26.55 19.44
CA HIS A 50 -33.10 26.30 20.52
C HIS A 50 -33.44 24.81 20.61
N THR A 51 -33.69 24.16 19.48
CA THR A 51 -33.98 22.71 19.42
C THR A 51 -32.80 21.89 19.95
N LEU A 52 -31.57 22.24 19.54
CA LEU A 52 -30.37 21.58 20.02
C LEU A 52 -30.21 21.73 21.53
N THR A 53 -30.39 22.94 22.09
CA THR A 53 -30.37 23.14 23.54
C THR A 53 -31.39 22.24 24.24
N GLN A 54 -32.63 22.16 23.72
CA GLN A 54 -33.67 21.31 24.30
C GLN A 54 -33.34 19.81 24.24
N ILE A 55 -32.60 19.35 23.23
CA ILE A 55 -32.11 17.96 23.14
C ILE A 55 -31.01 17.74 24.18
N LEU A 56 -30.03 18.65 24.25
CA LEU A 56 -28.86 18.52 25.13
C LEU A 56 -29.24 18.61 26.62
N THR A 57 -30.28 19.34 26.98
CA THR A 57 -30.75 19.49 28.37
C THR A 57 -31.91 18.55 28.72
N HIS A 58 -32.28 17.62 27.84
CA HIS A 58 -33.39 16.70 28.07
C HIS A 58 -33.03 15.64 29.13
N LYS A 59 -33.68 15.70 30.31
CA LYS A 59 -33.53 14.73 31.42
C LYS A 59 -32.05 14.44 31.77
N PRO A 60 -31.32 15.40 32.36
CA PRO A 60 -29.91 15.24 32.72
C PRO A 60 -29.74 14.32 33.97
N VAL A 61 -30.08 13.04 33.85
CA VAL A 61 -30.11 12.09 34.98
C VAL A 61 -28.77 11.37 35.17
N LEU A 62 -27.96 11.26 34.12
CA LEU A 62 -26.71 10.49 34.11
C LEU A 62 -25.59 11.24 34.83
N LYS A 63 -24.93 10.58 35.78
CA LYS A 63 -23.73 11.12 36.42
C LYS A 63 -22.55 11.01 35.46
N VAL A 64 -21.52 11.82 35.70
CA VAL A 64 -20.25 11.78 34.97
C VAL A 64 -19.61 10.38 34.99
N SER A 65 -19.70 9.66 36.11
CA SER A 65 -19.22 8.27 36.23
C SER A 65 -19.92 7.32 35.25
N ASP A 66 -21.23 7.48 35.10
CA ASP A 66 -22.06 6.67 34.20
C ASP A 66 -21.72 7.02 32.74
N ALA A 67 -21.49 8.31 32.48
CA ALA A 67 -21.04 8.78 31.17
C ALA A 67 -19.71 8.13 30.76
N VAL A 68 -18.70 8.07 31.64
CA VAL A 68 -17.40 7.44 31.36
C VAL A 68 -17.55 5.96 31.00
N GLN A 69 -18.43 5.22 31.68
CA GLN A 69 -18.65 3.80 31.41
C GLN A 69 -19.41 3.56 30.10
N MET A 70 -20.37 4.42 29.77
CA MET A 70 -21.31 4.24 28.67
C MET A 70 -20.89 4.93 27.35
N GLN A 71 -19.77 5.67 27.31
CA GLN A 71 -19.29 6.39 26.09
C GLN A 71 -19.29 5.52 24.82
N ARG A 72 -18.92 4.24 24.96
CA ARG A 72 -18.88 3.28 23.83
C ARG A 72 -20.26 3.02 23.23
N GLU A 73 -21.34 3.16 24.00
CA GLU A 73 -22.72 2.91 23.53
C GLU A 73 -23.27 4.11 22.75
N TRP A 74 -22.63 5.27 22.87
CA TRP A 74 -23.08 6.54 22.30
C TRP A 74 -22.25 6.98 21.08
N SER A 75 -21.46 6.07 20.51
CA SER A 75 -20.77 6.31 19.23
C SER A 75 -21.75 6.42 18.07
N PHE A 76 -21.29 6.93 16.92
CA PHE A 76 -22.16 7.24 15.79
C PHE A 76 -22.85 5.97 15.24
N ALA A 77 -22.09 4.87 15.19
CA ALA A 77 -22.55 3.57 14.71
C ALA A 77 -23.48 2.85 15.69
N ARG A 78 -23.33 3.10 17.00
CA ARG A 78 -24.11 2.40 18.05
C ARG A 78 -25.31 3.21 18.56
N SER A 79 -25.31 4.51 18.33
CA SER A 79 -26.45 5.39 18.61
C SER A 79 -27.64 5.02 17.71
N HIS A 80 -28.86 5.16 18.24
CA HIS A 80 -30.07 4.80 17.51
C HIS A 80 -30.19 5.59 16.18
N PRO A 81 -30.49 4.94 15.03
CA PRO A 81 -30.46 5.58 13.70
C PRO A 81 -31.31 6.86 13.57
N LEU A 82 -32.45 6.93 14.26
CA LEU A 82 -33.28 8.14 14.29
C LEU A 82 -32.62 9.33 14.99
N LEU A 83 -31.84 9.09 16.06
CA LEU A 83 -31.10 10.14 16.77
C LEU A 83 -29.94 10.64 15.92
N THR A 84 -29.18 9.72 15.30
CA THR A 84 -28.11 10.06 14.36
C THR A 84 -28.66 10.81 13.14
N GLY A 85 -29.82 10.39 12.62
CA GLY A 85 -30.54 11.07 11.54
C GLY A 85 -31.04 12.46 11.91
N LEU A 86 -31.46 12.67 13.15
CA LEU A 86 -31.81 14.00 13.69
C LEU A 86 -30.58 14.90 13.74
N TYR A 87 -29.47 14.44 14.31
CA TYR A 87 -28.24 15.23 14.36
C TYR A 87 -27.76 15.62 12.97
N ARG A 88 -27.66 14.68 12.01
CA ARG A 88 -27.28 15.01 10.61
C ARG A 88 -28.12 16.15 10.02
N ARG A 89 -29.43 16.18 10.30
CA ARG A 89 -30.33 17.23 9.80
C ARG A 89 -30.11 18.57 10.51
N LEU A 90 -29.84 18.56 11.81
CA LEU A 90 -29.50 19.77 12.58
C LEU A 90 -28.14 20.35 12.14
N LEU A 91 -27.15 19.48 11.90
CA LEU A 91 -25.79 19.85 11.50
C LEU A 91 -25.72 20.52 10.12
N VAL A 92 -26.59 20.14 9.18
CA VAL A 92 -26.63 20.74 7.83
C VAL A 92 -27.06 22.22 7.85
N ALA A 93 -27.79 22.65 8.88
CA ALA A 93 -28.32 24.01 8.96
C ALA A 93 -27.41 25.01 9.68
N LEU A 94 -26.37 24.55 10.37
CA LEU A 94 -25.50 25.33 11.27
C LEU A 94 -24.04 25.23 10.81
N SER A 95 -23.24 26.29 10.98
CA SER A 95 -21.79 26.19 10.73
C SER A 95 -21.12 25.40 11.87
N PRO A 96 -19.98 24.71 11.60
CA PRO A 96 -19.28 23.95 12.62
C PRO A 96 -18.74 24.84 13.77
N GLU A 97 -18.37 26.09 13.49
CA GLU A 97 -17.94 27.07 14.49
C GLU A 97 -19.10 27.54 15.39
N GLU A 98 -20.25 27.87 14.77
CA GLU A 98 -21.46 28.29 15.51
C GLU A 98 -21.96 27.15 16.41
N LEU A 99 -21.82 25.90 15.95
CA LEU A 99 -22.23 24.72 16.70
C LEU A 99 -21.33 24.44 17.92
N VAL A 100 -20.01 24.47 17.74
CA VAL A 100 -19.05 24.25 18.83
C VAL A 100 -19.14 25.36 19.88
N SER A 101 -19.35 26.61 19.44
CA SER A 101 -19.56 27.74 20.36
C SER A 101 -20.88 27.63 21.13
N HIS A 102 -21.98 27.23 20.47
CA HIS A 102 -23.26 26.99 21.15
C HIS A 102 -23.18 25.81 22.14
N MET A 103 -22.50 24.72 21.79
CA MET A 103 -22.28 23.60 22.72
C MET A 103 -21.46 24.02 23.95
N GLN A 104 -20.45 24.87 23.77
CA GLN A 104 -19.70 25.48 24.87
C GLN A 104 -20.63 26.27 25.79
N GLU A 105 -21.46 27.15 25.23
CA GLU A 105 -22.41 27.96 26.00
C GLU A 105 -23.40 27.10 26.79
N VAL A 106 -23.96 26.05 26.17
CA VAL A 106 -24.91 25.14 26.84
C VAL A 106 -24.23 24.37 27.98
N LEU A 107 -23.01 23.90 27.80
CA LEU A 107 -22.26 23.18 28.84
C LEU A 107 -21.85 24.08 30.02
N GLU A 108 -21.68 25.38 29.78
CA GLU A 108 -21.36 26.34 30.84
C GLU A 108 -22.59 26.87 31.59
N THR A 109 -23.76 26.90 30.94
CA THR A 109 -24.97 27.57 31.47
C THR A 109 -26.07 26.63 31.93
N CYS A 110 -26.07 25.37 31.49
CA CYS A 110 -27.17 24.43 31.71
C CYS A 110 -26.68 23.07 32.25
N GLU A 111 -27.53 22.38 33.01
CA GLU A 111 -27.33 20.95 33.29
C GLU A 111 -27.64 20.11 32.04
N VAL A 112 -26.67 19.29 31.63
CA VAL A 112 -26.73 18.56 30.35
C VAL A 112 -26.93 17.06 30.54
N ASN A 113 -27.56 16.45 29.55
CA ASN A 113 -27.60 15.00 29.40
C ASN A 113 -26.38 14.53 28.60
N TRP A 114 -25.42 13.91 29.29
CA TRP A 114 -24.17 13.42 28.70
C TRP A 114 -24.37 12.45 27.52
N GLN A 115 -25.42 11.65 27.50
CA GLN A 115 -25.73 10.79 26.35
C GLN A 115 -25.95 11.64 25.09
N HIS A 116 -26.80 12.67 25.18
CA HIS A 116 -27.10 13.51 24.04
C HIS A 116 -25.91 14.38 23.63
N VAL A 117 -25.17 14.93 24.59
CA VAL A 117 -23.93 15.69 24.32
C VAL A 117 -22.91 14.83 23.58
N LEU A 118 -22.61 13.63 24.08
CA LEU A 118 -21.59 12.77 23.50
C LEU A 118 -22.01 12.17 22.16
N SER A 119 -23.27 11.76 21.99
CA SER A 119 -23.79 11.37 20.67
C SER A 119 -23.76 12.53 19.66
N CYS A 120 -23.95 13.78 20.12
CA CYS A 120 -23.84 14.95 19.26
C CYS A 120 -22.38 15.22 18.84
N VAL A 121 -21.42 15.17 19.77
CA VAL A 121 -19.97 15.28 19.48
C VAL A 121 -19.54 14.22 18.47
N SER A 122 -19.96 12.98 18.68
CA SER A 122 -19.71 11.86 17.75
C SER A 122 -20.28 12.13 16.35
N ALA A 123 -21.54 12.58 16.25
CA ALA A 123 -22.14 12.94 14.97
C ALA A 123 -21.45 14.13 14.29
N MET A 124 -21.00 15.12 15.05
CA MET A 124 -20.26 16.27 14.51
C MET A 124 -18.93 15.86 13.88
N VAL A 125 -18.13 15.07 14.60
CA VAL A 125 -16.79 14.64 14.16
C VAL A 125 -16.88 13.73 12.94
N VAL A 126 -17.93 12.90 12.83
CA VAL A 126 -18.14 12.02 11.66
C VAL A 126 -18.73 12.75 10.47
N CYS A 127 -19.66 13.69 10.67
CA CYS A 127 -20.39 14.32 9.57
C CYS A 127 -19.73 15.60 9.03
N LEU A 128 -18.84 16.24 9.79
CA LEU A 128 -18.21 17.51 9.45
C LEU A 128 -16.68 17.36 9.51
N PRO A 129 -15.95 17.45 8.38
CA PRO A 129 -14.50 17.27 8.36
C PRO A 129 -13.76 18.37 9.15
N ASP A 130 -14.29 19.60 9.15
CA ASP A 130 -13.69 20.75 9.86
C ASP A 130 -13.87 20.68 11.39
N ALA A 131 -14.75 19.80 11.89
CA ALA A 131 -15.03 19.69 13.32
C ALA A 131 -13.83 19.16 14.13
N GLN A 132 -12.93 18.37 13.52
CA GLN A 132 -11.76 17.83 14.21
C GLN A 132 -10.87 18.93 14.80
N GLN A 133 -10.55 19.96 14.01
CA GLN A 133 -9.70 21.06 14.46
C GLN A 133 -10.39 21.91 15.53
N LEU A 134 -11.70 22.17 15.37
CA LEU A 134 -12.49 22.97 16.30
C LEU A 134 -12.69 22.28 17.65
N VAL A 135 -12.96 20.97 17.66
CA VAL A 135 -13.07 20.16 18.88
C VAL A 135 -11.72 20.07 19.59
N THR A 136 -10.63 19.88 18.84
CA THR A 136 -9.26 19.87 19.41
C THR A 136 -8.93 21.21 20.07
N GLY A 137 -9.23 22.33 19.40
CA GLY A 137 -9.04 23.67 19.95
C GLY A 137 -9.92 23.95 21.17
N TRP A 138 -11.16 23.44 21.19
CA TRP A 138 -12.05 23.53 22.35
C TRP A 138 -11.49 22.76 23.56
N VAL A 139 -11.05 21.53 23.36
CA VAL A 139 -10.44 20.70 24.42
C VAL A 139 -9.19 21.36 24.97
N ALA A 140 -8.33 21.93 24.12
CA ALA A 140 -7.14 22.65 24.57
C ALA A 140 -7.49 23.84 25.48
N ARG A 141 -8.56 24.60 25.16
CA ARG A 141 -9.07 25.69 26.01
C ARG A 141 -9.63 25.17 27.34
N LEU A 142 -10.37 24.06 27.32
CA LEU A 142 -10.87 23.42 28.54
C LEU A 142 -9.74 22.94 29.44
N LEU A 143 -8.70 22.32 28.89
CA LEU A 143 -7.51 21.90 29.66
C LEU A 143 -6.77 23.11 30.24
N ALA A 144 -6.58 24.18 29.45
CA ALA A 144 -5.95 25.41 29.94
C ALA A 144 -6.73 26.03 31.11
N ARG A 145 -8.07 26.07 31.03
CA ARG A 145 -8.96 26.52 32.12
C ARG A 145 -8.88 25.58 33.32
N ALA A 146 -8.98 24.27 33.11
CA ALA A 146 -8.91 23.25 34.15
C ALA A 146 -7.62 23.37 34.97
N PHE A 147 -6.46 23.52 34.32
CA PHE A 147 -5.19 23.67 35.04
C PHE A 147 -4.99 25.08 35.62
N GLY A 148 -5.48 26.13 34.96
CA GLY A 148 -5.38 27.51 35.42
C GLY A 148 -6.15 27.77 36.72
N SER A 149 -7.38 27.26 36.83
CA SER A 149 -8.24 27.44 38.01
C SER A 149 -8.44 26.18 38.88
N CYS A 150 -7.82 25.05 38.53
CA CYS A 150 -8.12 23.73 39.14
C CYS A 150 -9.61 23.38 39.03
N ASP A 151 -10.22 23.71 37.90
CA ASP A 151 -11.64 23.50 37.64
C ASP A 151 -11.90 22.05 37.19
N LEU A 152 -12.62 21.30 38.03
CA LEU A 152 -12.93 19.89 37.80
C LEU A 152 -13.90 19.71 36.63
N ASP A 153 -14.85 20.62 36.45
CA ASP A 153 -15.90 20.48 35.42
C ASP A 153 -15.32 20.65 34.02
N SER A 154 -14.39 21.60 33.85
CA SER A 154 -13.60 21.75 32.62
C SER A 154 -12.73 20.51 32.34
N MET A 155 -12.14 19.90 33.38
CA MET A 155 -11.31 18.69 33.25
C MET A 155 -12.14 17.48 32.80
N VAL A 156 -13.29 17.26 33.46
CA VAL A 156 -14.25 16.20 33.12
C VAL A 156 -14.72 16.35 31.68
N THR A 157 -15.15 17.55 31.30
CA THR A 157 -15.69 17.83 29.96
C THR A 157 -14.63 17.57 28.89
N ALA A 158 -13.38 17.99 29.12
CA ALA A 158 -12.29 17.75 28.18
C ALA A 158 -12.06 16.25 27.93
N PHE A 159 -12.00 15.44 29.00
CA PHE A 159 -11.77 14.00 28.88
C PHE A 159 -12.95 13.28 28.23
N LEU A 160 -14.19 13.65 28.56
CA LEU A 160 -15.38 13.05 27.95
C LEU A 160 -15.45 13.35 26.45
N VAL A 161 -15.26 14.60 26.04
CA VAL A 161 -15.33 15.02 24.63
C VAL A 161 -14.24 14.34 23.79
N VAL A 162 -12.99 14.34 24.25
CA VAL A 162 -11.88 13.70 23.51
C VAL A 162 -12.07 12.21 23.38
N ARG A 163 -12.45 11.53 24.47
CA ARG A 163 -12.67 10.08 24.43
C ARG A 163 -13.78 9.72 23.46
N GLN A 164 -14.85 10.51 23.46
CA GLN A 164 -15.95 10.29 22.53
C GLN A 164 -15.53 10.49 21.08
N ALA A 165 -14.78 11.56 20.78
CA ALA A 165 -14.28 11.80 19.43
C ALA A 165 -13.30 10.70 18.98
N ALA A 166 -12.38 10.29 19.85
CA ALA A 166 -11.40 9.24 19.56
C ALA A 166 -12.02 7.84 19.34
N LEU A 167 -13.25 7.59 19.82
CA LEU A 167 -13.95 6.31 19.60
C LEU A 167 -14.41 6.12 18.15
N GLU A 168 -14.52 7.19 17.36
CA GLU A 168 -14.93 7.11 15.94
C GLU A 168 -13.79 6.69 15.01
N GLY A 169 -12.54 6.66 15.50
CA GLY A 169 -11.36 6.17 14.79
C GLY A 169 -10.50 7.26 14.14
N PRO A 170 -9.28 6.90 13.69
CA PRO A 170 -8.26 7.82 13.19
C PRO A 170 -8.66 8.58 11.92
N SER A 171 -9.64 8.08 11.17
CA SER A 171 -10.19 8.76 10.00
C SER A 171 -11.05 9.97 10.35
N ALA A 172 -11.59 10.04 11.57
CA ALA A 172 -12.47 11.12 12.02
C ALA A 172 -11.83 11.98 13.14
N PHE A 173 -11.02 11.38 14.03
CA PHE A 173 -10.32 12.09 15.11
C PHE A 173 -9.02 11.38 15.52
N LEU A 174 -8.10 12.11 16.15
CA LEU A 174 -6.86 11.54 16.71
C LEU A 174 -7.15 10.41 17.71
N SER A 175 -6.29 9.40 17.79
CA SER A 175 -6.45 8.37 18.81
C SER A 175 -6.27 8.97 20.21
N TYR A 176 -6.91 8.35 21.22
CA TYR A 176 -6.76 8.79 22.60
C TYR A 176 -5.29 8.74 23.05
N ALA A 177 -4.52 7.76 22.57
CA ALA A 177 -3.10 7.62 22.90
C ALA A 177 -2.28 8.80 22.35
N ASP A 178 -2.49 9.15 21.08
CA ASP A 178 -1.78 10.25 20.43
C ASP A 178 -2.12 11.59 21.08
N TRP A 179 -3.42 11.82 21.38
CA TRP A 179 -3.85 13.02 22.08
C TRP A 179 -3.28 13.10 23.51
N PHE A 180 -3.32 12.00 24.26
CA PHE A 180 -2.85 11.95 25.64
C PHE A 180 -1.34 12.20 25.68
N GLN A 181 -0.59 11.56 24.79
CA GLN A 181 0.84 11.80 24.64
C GLN A 181 1.12 13.25 24.24
N ALA A 182 0.47 13.80 23.22
CA ALA A 182 0.67 15.19 22.80
C ALA A 182 0.36 16.20 23.93
N SER A 183 -0.69 15.95 24.72
CA SER A 183 -1.13 16.85 25.80
C SER A 183 -0.24 16.79 27.05
N PHE A 184 0.35 15.63 27.34
CA PHE A 184 1.04 15.36 28.60
C PHE A 184 2.53 15.01 28.47
N SER A 185 3.11 14.97 27.26
CA SER A 185 4.53 14.63 27.04
C SER A 185 5.50 15.82 27.15
N SER A 186 5.01 17.07 27.10
CA SER A 186 5.87 18.26 27.17
C SER A 186 6.02 18.80 28.60
N THR A 187 7.24 19.15 29.00
CA THR A 187 7.53 19.86 30.27
C THR A 187 6.85 21.22 30.36
N ARG A 188 6.54 21.84 29.21
CA ARG A 188 5.84 23.13 29.11
C ARG A 188 4.32 22.99 29.12
N GLY A 189 3.79 21.77 29.19
CA GLY A 189 2.35 21.54 29.23
C GLY A 189 1.70 22.14 30.48
N PRO A 190 0.39 22.46 30.44
CA PRO A 190 -0.32 23.16 31.52
C PRO A 190 -0.30 22.39 32.85
N HIS A 191 -0.14 21.05 32.79
CA HIS A 191 0.00 20.16 33.94
C HIS A 191 1.37 20.24 34.65
N GLY A 192 2.45 20.59 33.93
CA GLY A 192 3.84 20.67 34.45
C GLY A 192 4.19 22.01 35.13
N SER A 193 3.30 23.00 35.02
CA SER A 193 3.47 24.38 35.49
C SER A 193 3.63 24.53 37.01
N SER A 194 3.04 23.63 37.81
CA SER A 194 3.12 23.69 39.28
C SER A 194 2.87 22.33 39.96
N LYS A 195 3.31 22.19 41.21
CA LYS A 195 2.96 21.01 42.05
C LYS A 195 1.45 20.84 42.20
N ARG A 196 0.72 21.95 42.31
CA ARG A 196 -0.73 21.98 42.46
C ARG A 196 -1.43 21.37 41.23
N ALA A 197 -0.98 21.70 40.03
CA ALA A 197 -1.51 21.16 38.77
C ALA A 197 -1.25 19.65 38.64
N LEU A 198 -0.07 19.16 39.01
CA LEU A 198 0.25 17.72 39.01
C LEU A 198 -0.60 16.94 40.01
N VAL A 199 -0.76 17.45 41.24
CA VAL A 199 -1.62 16.81 42.25
C VAL A 199 -3.08 16.79 41.78
N PHE A 200 -3.55 17.87 41.16
CA PHE A 200 -4.90 17.93 40.57
C PHE A 200 -5.09 16.88 39.46
N LEU A 201 -4.14 16.75 38.53
CA LEU A 201 -4.19 15.73 37.46
C LEU A 201 -4.21 14.30 38.02
N PHE A 202 -3.26 13.96 38.89
CA PHE A 202 -3.18 12.59 39.42
C PHE A 202 -4.33 12.24 40.34
N LYS A 203 -4.88 13.22 41.08
CA LYS A 203 -6.11 13.02 41.84
C LYS A 203 -7.27 12.69 40.90
N PHE A 204 -7.48 13.51 39.86
CA PHE A 204 -8.52 13.27 38.86
C PHE A 204 -8.38 11.91 38.18
N LEU A 205 -7.18 11.56 37.69
CA LEU A 205 -6.94 10.27 37.05
C LEU A 205 -7.15 9.09 38.01
N SER A 206 -6.74 9.23 39.28
CA SER A 206 -6.95 8.19 40.31
C SER A 206 -8.43 7.99 40.62
N ASP A 207 -9.21 9.08 40.70
CA ASP A 207 -10.66 9.04 40.94
C ASP A 207 -11.41 8.38 39.77
N LEU A 208 -10.86 8.42 38.54
CA LEU A 208 -11.44 7.75 37.36
C LEU A 208 -11.15 6.25 37.28
N VAL A 209 -10.03 5.76 37.84
CA VAL A 209 -9.57 4.35 37.70
C VAL A 209 -10.67 3.29 37.92
N PRO A 210 -11.59 3.40 38.92
CA PRO A 210 -12.64 2.41 39.12
C PRO A 210 -13.59 2.25 37.91
N PHE A 211 -13.81 3.34 37.18
CA PHE A 211 -14.76 3.44 36.08
C PHE A 211 -14.09 3.32 34.70
N GLU A 212 -12.77 3.30 34.64
CA GLU A 212 -11.99 3.24 33.39
C GLU A 212 -12.05 1.88 32.69
N ALA A 213 -12.10 1.94 31.35
CA ALA A 213 -11.89 0.77 30.52
C ALA A 213 -10.39 0.38 30.49
N PRO A 214 -10.04 -0.93 30.38
CA PRO A 214 -8.64 -1.39 30.38
C PRO A 214 -7.72 -0.65 29.39
N ARG A 215 -8.23 -0.36 28.20
CA ARG A 215 -7.51 0.36 27.13
C ARG A 215 -6.96 1.73 27.55
N TYR A 216 -7.72 2.49 28.33
CA TYR A 216 -7.30 3.83 28.74
C TYR A 216 -6.24 3.75 29.85
N LEU A 217 -6.37 2.78 30.76
CA LEU A 217 -5.35 2.50 31.76
C LEU A 217 -4.02 2.04 31.12
N GLN A 218 -4.08 1.21 30.08
CA GLN A 218 -2.90 0.80 29.31
C GLN A 218 -2.20 2.00 28.67
N VAL A 219 -2.95 2.91 28.04
CA VAL A 219 -2.39 4.16 27.48
C VAL A 219 -1.70 4.99 28.56
N HIS A 220 -2.32 5.17 29.73
CA HIS A 220 -1.72 5.93 30.81
C HIS A 220 -0.43 5.31 31.36
N ILE A 221 -0.26 3.98 31.27
CA ILE A 221 0.95 3.27 31.70
C ILE A 221 2.03 3.29 30.63
N LEU A 222 1.67 3.12 29.36
CA LEU A 222 2.59 3.10 28.22
C LEU A 222 3.11 4.51 27.87
N HIS A 223 2.25 5.52 28.02
CA HIS A 223 2.53 6.93 27.72
C HIS A 223 2.26 7.80 28.96
N PRO A 224 3.02 7.64 30.06
CA PRO A 224 2.76 8.37 31.29
C PRO A 224 3.01 9.88 31.13
N PRO A 225 2.26 10.75 31.84
CA PRO A 225 2.52 12.19 31.86
C PRO A 225 3.96 12.49 32.26
N LEU A 226 4.56 13.50 31.65
CA LEU A 226 5.94 13.87 31.94
C LEU A 226 6.03 14.67 33.25
N VAL A 227 6.61 14.05 34.27
CA VAL A 227 6.68 14.62 35.63
C VAL A 227 8.13 14.99 36.01
N PRO A 228 8.40 16.20 36.52
CA PRO A 228 9.71 16.56 37.06
C PRO A 228 10.21 15.57 38.12
N SER A 229 11.51 15.31 38.15
CA SER A 229 12.14 14.29 39.02
C SER A 229 11.70 14.35 40.49
N ARG A 230 11.51 15.55 41.03
CA ARG A 230 11.03 15.83 42.39
C ARG A 230 9.62 15.34 42.74
N TYR A 231 8.79 14.99 41.75
CA TYR A 231 7.41 14.55 41.94
C TYR A 231 7.12 13.14 41.38
N ARG A 232 8.17 12.37 41.06
CA ARG A 232 8.03 11.01 40.51
C ARG A 232 7.26 10.03 41.39
N SER A 233 7.20 10.27 42.70
CA SER A 233 6.41 9.45 43.61
C SER A 233 4.92 9.47 43.23
N LEU A 234 4.35 10.63 42.90
CA LEU A 234 2.94 10.77 42.49
C LEU A 234 2.59 9.95 41.25
N LEU A 235 3.49 9.93 40.26
CA LEU A 235 3.33 9.13 39.05
C LEU A 235 3.43 7.64 39.37
N THR A 236 4.37 7.26 40.24
CA THR A 236 4.61 5.86 40.61
C THR A 236 3.42 5.29 41.38
N ASP A 237 2.85 6.08 42.30
CA ASP A 237 1.64 5.73 43.05
C ASP A 237 0.45 5.50 42.10
N TYR A 238 0.23 6.42 41.15
CA TYR A 238 -0.82 6.27 40.15
C TYR A 238 -0.60 5.06 39.21
N VAL A 239 0.61 4.86 38.70
CA VAL A 239 0.93 3.71 37.83
C VAL A 239 0.73 2.38 38.59
N SER A 240 1.06 2.35 39.88
CA SER A 240 0.80 1.17 40.72
C SER A 240 -0.70 0.89 40.83
N LEU A 241 -1.53 1.91 41.05
CA LEU A 241 -2.99 1.80 41.12
C LEU A 241 -3.58 1.30 39.79
N ALA A 242 -3.14 1.85 38.66
CA ALA A 242 -3.58 1.45 37.34
C ALA A 242 -3.19 0.00 36.99
N ARG A 243 -1.97 -0.43 37.36
CA ARG A 243 -1.51 -1.83 37.18
C ARG A 243 -2.30 -2.81 38.04
N THR A 244 -2.58 -2.46 39.30
CA THR A 244 -3.42 -3.29 40.17
C THR A 244 -4.83 -3.43 39.58
N ARG A 245 -5.42 -2.34 39.07
CA ARG A 245 -6.73 -2.41 38.41
C ARG A 245 -6.73 -3.29 37.15
N LEU A 246 -5.67 -3.24 36.32
CA LEU A 246 -5.54 -4.12 35.17
C LEU A 246 -5.39 -5.60 35.57
N ALA A 247 -4.68 -5.87 36.67
CA ALA A 247 -4.56 -7.21 37.23
C ALA A 247 -5.92 -7.73 37.75
N ASP A 248 -6.71 -6.89 38.43
CA ASP A 248 -8.07 -7.23 38.89
C ASP A 248 -9.01 -7.54 37.72
N LEU A 249 -8.84 -6.83 36.59
CA LEU A 249 -9.60 -7.05 35.36
C LEU A 249 -9.05 -8.22 34.51
N LYS A 250 -8.00 -8.92 34.96
CA LYS A 250 -7.33 -10.05 34.28
C LYS A 250 -6.77 -9.70 32.88
N VAL A 251 -6.33 -8.47 32.66
CA VAL A 251 -5.74 -8.02 31.38
C VAL A 251 -4.24 -7.83 31.54
N SER A 252 -3.41 -8.61 30.85
CA SER A 252 -1.94 -8.45 30.82
C SER A 252 -1.53 -7.30 29.89
N ILE A 253 -0.57 -6.48 30.34
CA ILE A 253 0.04 -5.38 29.55
C ILE A 253 0.83 -5.93 28.35
N GLU A 254 1.22 -7.20 28.40
CA GLU A 254 2.11 -7.90 27.45
C GLU A 254 1.42 -8.33 26.14
N ASN A 255 0.10 -8.10 25.98
CA ASN A 255 -0.67 -8.51 24.79
C ASN A 255 -0.61 -7.52 23.60
N THR A 256 0.33 -6.56 23.60
CA THR A 256 0.49 -5.61 22.49
C THR A 256 1.57 -6.12 21.53
N GLY A 257 1.15 -6.69 20.38
CA GLY A 257 2.05 -7.28 19.38
C GLY A 257 3.11 -6.33 18.81
N LEU A 258 4.11 -6.90 18.13
CA LEU A 258 5.23 -6.18 17.49
C LEU A 258 4.80 -5.26 16.36
N TYR A 259 3.70 -5.61 15.71
CA TYR A 259 3.14 -4.92 14.53
C TYR A 259 1.69 -4.47 14.74
N GLY A 260 1.24 -4.38 16.00
CA GLY A 260 -0.15 -4.08 16.34
C GLY A 260 -0.40 -2.60 16.60
N ALA A 261 -1.29 -1.99 15.82
CA ALA A 261 -2.12 -0.88 16.30
C ALA A 261 -3.03 -1.38 17.45
N PRO A 262 -3.44 -0.52 18.40
CA PRO A 262 -4.32 -0.93 19.49
C PRO A 262 -5.61 -1.56 18.93
N LEU A 263 -5.83 -2.84 19.25
CA LEU A 263 -6.90 -3.69 18.72
C LEU A 263 -8.30 -3.08 18.88
N SER A 264 -9.13 -3.20 17.83
CA SER A 264 -10.58 -3.06 17.93
C SER A 264 -11.14 -4.27 18.70
N ALA A 265 -11.91 -4.01 19.75
CA ALA A 265 -12.32 -5.02 20.73
C ALA A 265 -13.42 -5.95 20.19
N GLY A 266 -12.99 -7.06 19.58
CA GLY A 266 -13.81 -8.21 19.22
C GLY A 266 -13.15 -9.57 19.55
N ASP A 267 -11.84 -9.72 19.36
CA ASP A 267 -11.11 -10.96 19.65
C ASP A 267 -10.02 -10.72 20.69
N VAL A 268 -10.16 -11.32 21.87
CA VAL A 268 -9.02 -11.59 22.75
C VAL A 268 -8.38 -12.86 22.20
N ALA A 269 -7.62 -12.73 21.11
CA ALA A 269 -6.82 -13.84 20.60
C ALA A 269 -5.75 -14.19 21.64
N GLU A 270 -5.54 -15.49 21.88
CA GLU A 270 -4.52 -15.98 22.81
C GLU A 270 -3.13 -15.41 22.48
N PRO A 271 -2.24 -15.22 23.47
CA PRO A 271 -0.89 -14.67 23.25
C PRO A 271 -0.05 -15.45 22.23
N HIS A 272 -0.32 -16.74 22.01
CA HIS A 272 0.31 -17.55 20.96
C HIS A 272 -0.17 -17.16 19.55
N SER A 273 -1.42 -16.74 19.39
CA SER A 273 -1.98 -16.29 18.10
C SER A 273 -1.35 -14.97 17.63
N GLN A 274 -1.12 -14.02 18.56
CA GLN A 274 -0.46 -12.75 18.23
C GLN A 274 1.02 -12.94 17.83
N ALA A 275 1.75 -13.82 18.52
CA ALA A 275 3.14 -14.12 18.18
C ALA A 275 3.26 -14.78 16.80
N SER A 276 2.33 -15.67 16.44
CA SER A 276 2.27 -16.28 15.10
C SER A 276 1.99 -15.23 14.00
N GLN A 277 1.05 -14.31 14.23
CA GLN A 277 0.79 -13.19 13.29
C GLN A 277 1.99 -12.25 13.14
N ASP A 278 2.70 -11.95 14.23
CA ASP A 278 3.91 -11.13 14.20
C ASP A 278 5.05 -11.84 13.41
N VAL A 279 5.15 -13.18 13.53
CA VAL A 279 6.09 -14.00 12.76
C VAL A 279 5.73 -14.01 11.27
N GLU A 280 4.46 -14.17 10.92
CA GLU A 280 4.00 -14.09 9.53
C GLU A 280 4.27 -12.72 8.90
N LYS A 281 3.99 -11.63 9.62
CA LYS A 281 4.33 -10.27 9.18
C LYS A 281 5.85 -10.07 9.03
N ALA A 282 6.64 -10.61 9.95
CA ALA A 282 8.09 -10.55 9.85
C ALA A 282 8.62 -11.32 8.63
N ILE A 283 8.05 -12.49 8.32
CA ILE A 283 8.40 -13.30 7.14
C ILE A 283 7.99 -12.58 5.85
N THR A 284 6.80 -11.98 5.79
CA THR A 284 6.37 -11.24 4.59
C THR A 284 7.25 -10.01 4.35
N VAL A 285 7.59 -9.24 5.38
CA VAL A 285 8.52 -8.11 5.26
C VAL A 285 9.92 -8.59 4.85
N PHE A 286 10.41 -9.69 5.42
CA PHE A 286 11.71 -10.28 5.05
C PHE A 286 11.72 -10.77 3.61
N MET A 287 10.65 -11.43 3.15
CA MET A 287 10.48 -11.89 1.77
C MET A 287 10.51 -10.71 0.79
N GLN A 288 9.91 -9.57 1.16
CA GLN A 288 9.85 -8.39 0.31
C GLN A 288 11.16 -7.59 0.26
N THR A 289 11.96 -7.65 1.33
CA THR A 289 13.15 -6.78 1.51
C THR A 289 14.49 -7.51 1.45
N GLY A 290 14.51 -8.83 1.66
CA GLY A 290 15.73 -9.63 1.87
C GLY A 290 16.51 -9.24 3.14
N LYS A 291 15.95 -8.39 4.01
CA LYS A 291 16.60 -7.85 5.22
C LYS A 291 15.76 -8.12 6.46
N ILE A 292 16.42 -8.29 7.61
CA ILE A 292 15.74 -8.51 8.90
C ILE A 292 14.88 -7.27 9.22
N PRO A 293 13.57 -7.43 9.50
CA PRO A 293 12.70 -6.29 9.81
C PRO A 293 13.20 -5.49 11.02
N ALA A 294 13.17 -4.15 10.92
CA ALA A 294 13.65 -3.25 11.98
C ALA A 294 12.89 -3.45 13.30
N ALA A 295 11.59 -3.72 13.25
CA ALA A 295 10.76 -4.01 14.43
C ALA A 295 11.19 -5.29 15.18
N VAL A 296 11.64 -6.32 14.45
CA VAL A 296 12.17 -7.56 15.05
C VAL A 296 13.53 -7.31 15.72
N LEU A 297 14.39 -6.52 15.07
CA LEU A 297 15.68 -6.12 15.65
C LEU A 297 15.49 -5.23 16.89
N GLU A 298 14.57 -4.28 16.84
CA GLU A 298 14.21 -3.42 17.96
C GLU A 298 13.67 -4.26 19.12
N ALA A 299 12.76 -5.19 18.86
CA ALA A 299 12.23 -6.07 19.90
C ALA A 299 13.27 -6.98 20.54
N SER A 300 14.24 -7.47 19.76
CA SER A 300 15.36 -8.26 20.29
C SER A 300 16.21 -7.49 21.32
N VAL A 301 16.18 -6.15 21.27
CA VAL A 301 16.94 -5.25 22.15
C VAL A 301 16.07 -4.69 23.26
N PHE A 302 14.92 -4.09 22.92
CA PHE A 302 14.08 -3.30 23.83
C PHE A 302 12.90 -4.08 24.42
N ARG A 303 12.46 -5.16 23.77
CA ARG A 303 11.36 -6.04 24.24
C ARG A 303 11.84 -7.48 24.43
N ARG A 304 13.03 -7.63 25.01
CA ARG A 304 13.75 -8.91 25.15
C ARG A 304 12.92 -10.05 25.77
N PRO A 305 12.09 -9.83 26.81
CA PRO A 305 11.24 -10.90 27.36
C PRO A 305 10.27 -11.47 26.30
N TYR A 306 9.47 -10.62 25.66
CA TYR A 306 8.54 -11.03 24.60
C TYR A 306 9.23 -11.71 23.42
N TYR A 307 10.39 -11.17 23.01
CA TYR A 307 11.17 -11.73 21.92
C TYR A 307 11.62 -13.18 22.21
N LEU A 308 12.08 -13.45 23.44
CA LEU A 308 12.58 -14.77 23.82
C LEU A 308 11.46 -15.76 24.19
N SER A 309 10.37 -15.30 24.83
CA SER A 309 9.32 -16.18 25.35
C SER A 309 8.18 -16.45 24.37
N HIS A 310 7.93 -15.57 23.40
CA HIS A 310 6.80 -15.68 22.48
C HIS A 310 7.22 -15.68 21.02
N PHE A 311 7.98 -14.67 20.58
CA PHE A 311 8.35 -14.53 19.17
C PHE A 311 9.32 -15.63 18.69
N LEU A 312 10.41 -15.90 19.41
CA LEU A 312 11.37 -16.93 19.02
C LEU A 312 10.76 -18.35 19.04
N PRO A 313 9.99 -18.78 20.06
CA PRO A 313 9.33 -20.09 20.02
C PRO A 313 8.33 -20.23 18.87
N ALA A 314 7.59 -19.16 18.54
CA ALA A 314 6.69 -19.13 17.39
C ALA A 314 7.45 -19.16 16.03
N LEU A 315 8.63 -18.54 15.96
CA LEU A 315 9.48 -18.58 14.76
C LEU A 315 10.18 -19.95 14.59
N LEU A 316 10.62 -20.57 15.70
CA LEU A 316 11.35 -21.84 15.76
C LEU A 316 10.45 -23.05 16.02
N THR A 317 9.19 -23.00 15.58
CA THR A 317 8.30 -24.17 15.65
C THR A 317 8.87 -25.32 14.81
N PRO A 318 9.08 -26.53 15.39
CA PRO A 318 9.65 -27.67 14.68
C PRO A 318 8.83 -28.05 13.44
N ARG A 319 9.51 -28.32 12.33
CA ARG A 319 8.89 -28.68 11.04
C ARG A 319 9.85 -29.44 10.15
N VAL A 320 9.31 -30.13 9.14
CA VAL A 320 10.12 -30.73 8.08
C VAL A 320 10.73 -29.62 7.22
N LEU A 321 12.06 -29.61 7.11
CA LEU A 321 12.76 -28.57 6.34
C LEU A 321 12.67 -28.91 4.83
N PRO A 322 12.18 -27.98 3.99
CA PRO A 322 12.12 -28.20 2.55
C PRO A 322 13.54 -28.30 1.95
N ALA A 323 13.69 -29.06 0.86
CA ALA A 323 14.97 -29.27 0.18
C ALA A 323 15.59 -27.97 -0.36
N VAL A 324 14.75 -26.99 -0.71
CA VAL A 324 15.15 -25.61 -1.00
C VAL A 324 14.75 -24.75 0.21
N PRO A 325 15.65 -23.93 0.79
CA PRO A 325 15.34 -23.13 1.97
C PRO A 325 14.25 -22.09 1.65
N ASP A 326 13.16 -22.12 2.42
CA ASP A 326 12.05 -21.18 2.31
C ASP A 326 12.34 -19.85 3.04
N SER A 327 11.46 -18.87 2.89
CA SER A 327 11.60 -17.51 3.46
C SER A 327 11.77 -17.53 4.98
N ARG A 328 11.09 -18.46 5.67
CA ARG A 328 11.21 -18.67 7.11
C ARG A 328 12.59 -19.24 7.50
N ALA A 329 13.13 -20.22 6.77
CA ALA A 329 14.49 -20.73 6.99
C ALA A 329 15.55 -19.65 6.71
N ALA A 330 15.38 -18.86 5.66
CA ALA A 330 16.28 -17.75 5.32
C ALA A 330 16.28 -16.63 6.38
N LEU A 331 15.12 -16.30 6.97
CA LEU A 331 15.02 -15.35 8.08
C LEU A 331 15.71 -15.89 9.35
N VAL A 332 15.51 -17.17 9.68
CA VAL A 332 16.17 -17.83 10.82
C VAL A 332 17.70 -17.81 10.67
N GLU A 333 18.21 -18.17 9.48
CA GLU A 333 19.65 -18.08 9.20
C GLU A 333 20.19 -16.64 9.27
N SER A 334 19.41 -15.67 8.81
CA SER A 334 19.78 -14.25 8.89
C SER A 334 19.84 -13.76 10.34
N LEU A 335 18.86 -14.14 11.17
CA LEU A 335 18.82 -13.81 12.61
C LEU A 335 19.93 -14.52 13.40
N LYS A 336 20.29 -15.75 13.03
CA LYS A 336 21.44 -16.48 13.58
C LYS A 336 22.75 -15.78 13.21
N ARG A 337 22.94 -15.38 11.95
CA ARG A 337 24.12 -14.62 11.49
C ARG A 337 24.26 -13.27 12.18
N ALA A 338 23.15 -12.71 12.67
CA ALA A 338 23.09 -11.45 13.42
C ALA A 338 23.17 -11.62 14.97
N ASP A 339 23.50 -12.81 15.48
CA ASP A 339 23.57 -13.16 16.91
C ASP A 339 22.28 -12.84 17.70
N LYS A 340 21.11 -12.92 17.05
CA LYS A 340 19.81 -12.69 17.68
C LYS A 340 19.11 -13.96 18.16
N ILE A 341 19.62 -15.13 17.78
CA ILE A 341 19.13 -16.44 18.25
C ILE A 341 20.21 -17.09 19.14
N PRO A 342 19.90 -17.47 20.39
CA PRO A 342 20.82 -18.23 21.23
C PRO A 342 21.23 -19.56 20.54
N PRO A 343 22.53 -19.92 20.52
CA PRO A 343 23.01 -21.09 19.80
C PRO A 343 22.41 -22.42 20.31
N SER A 344 22.07 -22.50 21.60
CA SER A 344 21.40 -23.66 22.21
C SER A 344 19.97 -23.87 21.71
N LEU A 345 19.20 -22.78 21.51
CA LEU A 345 17.84 -22.85 20.98
C LEU A 345 17.85 -23.25 19.50
N TYR A 346 18.80 -22.72 18.73
CA TYR A 346 18.98 -23.10 17.33
C TYR A 346 19.38 -24.57 17.17
N SER A 347 20.32 -25.09 17.97
CA SER A 347 20.68 -26.51 17.92
C SER A 347 19.52 -27.43 18.32
N SER A 348 18.71 -27.03 19.32
CA SER A 348 17.51 -27.77 19.72
C SER A 348 16.46 -27.78 18.61
N TYR A 349 16.28 -26.67 17.91
CA TYR A 349 15.38 -26.56 16.76
C TYR A 349 15.82 -27.49 15.62
N CYS A 350 17.11 -27.48 15.23
CA CYS A 350 17.61 -28.36 14.18
C CYS A 350 17.43 -29.86 14.53
N GLN A 351 17.67 -30.24 15.79
CA GLN A 351 17.44 -31.61 16.26
C GLN A 351 15.94 -31.98 16.24
N ALA A 352 15.06 -31.07 16.64
CA ALA A 352 13.62 -31.28 16.60
C ALA A 352 13.07 -31.38 15.16
N CYS A 353 13.61 -30.60 14.22
CA CYS A 353 13.26 -30.69 12.81
C CYS A 353 13.77 -31.98 12.16
N ALA A 354 14.96 -32.46 12.54
CA ALA A 354 15.47 -33.77 12.10
C ALA A 354 14.61 -34.92 12.64
N ALA A 355 14.22 -34.87 13.92
CA ALA A 355 13.31 -35.84 14.52
C ALA A 355 11.90 -35.79 13.88
N ALA A 356 11.40 -34.60 13.52
CA ALA A 356 10.14 -34.44 12.80
C ALA A 356 10.20 -35.01 11.37
N ALA A 357 11.37 -34.98 10.72
CA ALA A 357 11.59 -35.63 9.42
C ALA A 357 11.67 -37.17 9.53
N GLU A 358 12.13 -37.71 10.66
CA GLU A 358 12.12 -39.16 10.93
C GLU A 358 10.74 -39.68 11.36
N MET A 359 9.85 -38.81 11.86
CA MET A 359 8.53 -39.18 12.43
C MET A 359 7.35 -39.16 11.45
N GLY A 360 7.58 -39.08 10.13
CA GLY A 360 6.52 -39.32 9.13
C GLY A 360 7.05 -39.98 7.86
N PRO A 361 6.31 -40.87 7.16
CA PRO A 361 5.23 -41.77 7.57
C PRO A 361 5.75 -43.23 7.71
N GLU A 362 6.72 -43.49 8.58
CA GLU A 362 7.20 -44.87 8.90
C GLU A 362 7.40 -45.09 10.41
N GLY A 363 6.56 -44.45 11.22
CA GLY A 363 6.55 -44.61 12.69
C GLY A 363 5.62 -45.70 13.21
N ALA A 364 5.53 -46.86 12.55
CA ALA A 364 4.89 -48.04 13.14
C ALA A 364 5.95 -48.87 13.89
N ALA A 365 6.07 -48.66 15.21
CA ALA A 365 6.76 -49.62 16.05
C ALA A 365 6.11 -51.02 15.89
N PRO A 366 6.86 -52.10 15.68
CA PRO A 366 6.28 -53.42 15.45
C PRO A 366 5.91 -54.01 16.81
N GLY A 367 4.64 -53.94 17.21
CA GLY A 367 4.32 -54.33 18.58
C GLY A 367 2.88 -54.37 19.05
N ARG A 368 1.90 -54.72 18.21
CA ARG A 368 0.72 -55.55 18.58
C ARG A 368 -0.25 -55.60 17.40
N LYS A 369 -0.56 -56.82 16.97
CA LYS A 369 -1.69 -57.09 16.08
C LYS A 369 -2.97 -56.77 16.83
N GLU A 370 -3.57 -55.62 16.57
CA GLU A 370 -5.00 -55.44 16.68
C GLU A 370 -5.57 -55.38 15.26
N GLU A 371 -6.48 -56.29 14.98
CA GLU A 371 -7.17 -56.43 13.70
C GLU A 371 -7.96 -55.15 13.36
N PRO A 372 -8.10 -54.79 12.06
CA PRO A 372 -8.90 -53.64 11.67
C PRO A 372 -10.38 -54.00 11.86
N ARG A 373 -10.99 -53.52 12.94
CA ARG A 373 -12.45 -53.63 13.12
C ARG A 373 -13.16 -52.49 12.38
N SER A 374 -13.88 -52.87 11.32
CA SER A 374 -15.16 -52.32 10.85
C SER A 374 -15.26 -50.80 10.53
N ALA A 375 -14.49 -50.30 9.57
CA ALA A 375 -14.76 -49.00 8.92
C ALA A 375 -15.40 -49.12 7.51
N GLU A 376 -15.49 -50.32 6.93
CA GLU A 376 -16.01 -50.55 5.57
C GLU A 376 -17.55 -50.64 5.49
N GLU A 377 -18.21 -51.11 6.56
CA GLU A 377 -19.68 -51.23 6.64
C GLU A 377 -20.45 -49.91 6.41
N PRO A 378 -20.11 -48.77 7.05
CA PRO A 378 -20.88 -47.53 6.90
C PRO A 378 -20.71 -46.89 5.50
N LEU A 379 -19.54 -46.99 4.87
CA LEU A 379 -19.32 -46.50 3.50
C LEU A 379 -20.09 -47.35 2.47
N GLY A 380 -20.17 -48.67 2.68
CA GLY A 380 -20.98 -49.57 1.88
C GLY A 380 -22.48 -49.24 1.94
N LEU A 381 -22.99 -48.92 3.13
CA LEU A 381 -24.38 -48.50 3.34
C LEU A 381 -24.69 -47.14 2.68
N LEU A 382 -23.75 -46.19 2.70
CA LEU A 382 -23.89 -44.92 1.98
C LEU A 382 -23.90 -45.13 0.46
N THR A 383 -23.02 -46.00 -0.05
CA THR A 383 -22.94 -46.35 -1.47
C THR A 383 -24.26 -46.98 -1.96
N ALA A 384 -24.85 -47.89 -1.17
CA ALA A 384 -26.14 -48.48 -1.47
C ALA A 384 -27.27 -47.43 -1.51
N ALA A 385 -27.34 -46.53 -0.53
CA ALA A 385 -28.34 -45.46 -0.50
C ALA A 385 -28.25 -44.51 -1.71
N LEU A 386 -27.01 -44.18 -2.13
CA LEU A 386 -26.74 -43.38 -3.32
C LEU A 386 -27.12 -44.11 -4.62
N GLY A 387 -26.98 -45.45 -4.66
CA GLY A 387 -27.44 -46.28 -5.77
C GLY A 387 -28.97 -46.35 -5.87
N GLU A 388 -29.66 -46.48 -4.73
CA GLU A 388 -31.13 -46.46 -4.66
C GLU A 388 -31.70 -45.11 -5.13
N LEU A 389 -31.07 -43.99 -4.77
CA LEU A 389 -31.44 -42.67 -5.28
C LEU A 389 -31.40 -42.62 -6.81
N ARG A 390 -30.39 -43.24 -7.44
CA ARG A 390 -30.30 -43.30 -8.89
C ARG A 390 -31.45 -44.09 -9.51
N ALA A 391 -31.81 -45.23 -8.91
CA ALA A 391 -32.91 -46.05 -9.38
C ALA A 391 -34.24 -45.28 -9.33
N LEU A 392 -34.47 -44.50 -8.27
CA LEU A 392 -35.65 -43.63 -8.13
C LEU A 392 -35.68 -42.51 -9.18
N LEU A 393 -34.53 -41.90 -9.51
CA LEU A 393 -34.45 -40.89 -10.57
C LEU A 393 -34.69 -41.46 -11.97
N THR A 394 -34.53 -42.78 -12.15
CA THR A 394 -34.81 -43.44 -13.43
C THR A 394 -36.27 -43.85 -13.64
N ASP A 395 -37.08 -43.85 -12.58
CA ASP A 395 -38.49 -44.24 -12.64
C ASP A 395 -39.41 -43.03 -12.42
N PRO A 396 -40.11 -42.53 -13.46
CA PRO A 396 -40.93 -41.34 -13.36
C PRO A 396 -42.16 -41.50 -12.45
N THR A 397 -42.51 -42.72 -12.04
CA THR A 397 -43.69 -43.00 -11.19
C THR A 397 -43.41 -42.90 -9.69
N GLN A 398 -42.13 -42.78 -9.27
CA GLN A 398 -41.70 -42.85 -7.86
C GLN A 398 -41.09 -41.55 -7.31
N HIS A 399 -41.36 -40.40 -7.94
CA HIS A 399 -40.80 -39.10 -7.56
C HIS A 399 -41.09 -38.67 -6.11
N ASP A 400 -42.17 -39.17 -5.49
CA ASP A 400 -42.54 -38.87 -4.10
C ASP A 400 -41.55 -39.45 -3.08
N GLY A 401 -40.78 -40.49 -3.44
CA GLY A 401 -39.77 -41.13 -2.57
C GLY A 401 -38.42 -40.40 -2.48
N LEU A 402 -38.17 -39.40 -3.32
CA LEU A 402 -36.85 -38.75 -3.45
C LEU A 402 -36.42 -38.00 -2.19
N LEU A 403 -37.35 -37.28 -1.54
CA LEU A 403 -37.05 -36.52 -0.31
C LEU A 403 -36.79 -37.44 0.88
N ALA A 404 -37.50 -38.57 0.96
CA ALA A 404 -37.27 -39.58 1.99
C ALA A 404 -35.89 -40.23 1.83
N GLN A 405 -35.49 -40.55 0.60
CA GLN A 405 -34.16 -41.10 0.33
C GLN A 405 -33.04 -40.09 0.60
N MET A 406 -33.27 -38.79 0.35
CA MET A 406 -32.34 -37.72 0.74
C MET A 406 -32.12 -37.64 2.25
N ALA A 407 -33.16 -37.84 3.06
CA ALA A 407 -33.02 -37.89 4.52
C ALA A 407 -32.15 -39.08 4.98
N VAL A 408 -32.37 -40.26 4.38
CA VAL A 408 -31.57 -41.47 4.65
C VAL A 408 -30.10 -41.27 4.29
N ILE A 409 -29.82 -40.63 3.16
CA ILE A 409 -28.44 -40.28 2.76
C ILE A 409 -27.81 -39.31 3.76
N SER A 410 -28.56 -38.30 4.22
CA SER A 410 -28.11 -37.32 5.21
C SER A 410 -27.74 -37.95 6.56
N GLU A 411 -28.51 -38.95 7.01
CA GLU A 411 -28.28 -39.71 8.24
C GLU A 411 -27.05 -40.62 8.12
N ARG A 412 -26.99 -41.43 7.05
CA ARG A 412 -25.85 -42.34 6.79
C ARG A 412 -24.53 -41.58 6.61
N LEU A 413 -24.59 -40.38 6.03
CA LEU A 413 -23.43 -39.49 5.87
C LEU A 413 -22.92 -38.96 7.22
N GLY A 414 -23.83 -38.68 8.17
CA GLY A 414 -23.47 -38.34 9.55
C GLY A 414 -22.74 -39.49 10.26
N ALA A 415 -23.23 -40.72 10.07
CA ALA A 415 -22.62 -41.93 10.62
C ALA A 415 -21.24 -42.26 10.03
N THR A 416 -21.03 -42.03 8.72
CA THR A 416 -19.72 -42.25 8.06
C THR A 416 -18.65 -41.24 8.45
N LEU A 417 -19.04 -40.02 8.81
CA LEU A 417 -18.13 -38.92 9.16
C LEU A 417 -17.95 -38.75 10.68
N GLY A 418 -18.62 -39.59 11.50
CA GLY A 418 -18.54 -39.52 12.95
C GLY A 418 -19.13 -38.24 13.56
N LEU A 419 -20.12 -37.63 12.90
CA LEU A 419 -20.72 -36.36 13.33
C LEU A 419 -21.74 -36.60 14.46
N GLY A 420 -21.41 -36.18 15.69
CA GLY A 420 -22.37 -36.08 16.80
C GLY A 420 -23.31 -34.88 16.63
N GLU A 421 -24.49 -34.92 17.24
CA GLU A 421 -25.52 -33.87 17.14
C GLU A 421 -25.12 -32.52 17.79
N ASP A 422 -23.95 -32.42 18.43
CA ASP A 422 -23.57 -31.34 19.36
C ASP A 422 -22.39 -30.44 18.90
N ASP A 423 -22.22 -30.18 17.59
CA ASP A 423 -21.22 -29.21 17.09
C ASP A 423 -21.83 -27.84 16.80
N SER A 424 -22.04 -27.05 17.86
CA SER A 424 -22.44 -25.65 17.76
C SER A 424 -21.27 -24.65 17.78
N SER A 425 -20.02 -25.10 17.62
CA SER A 425 -18.86 -24.19 17.55
C SER A 425 -18.78 -23.54 16.16
N VAL A 426 -18.99 -22.23 16.14
CA VAL A 426 -19.10 -21.38 14.95
C VAL A 426 -17.71 -20.87 14.56
N GLU A 427 -17.13 -21.40 13.48
CA GLU A 427 -16.21 -20.61 12.65
C GLU A 427 -16.97 -20.19 11.37
N PRO A 428 -17.22 -18.87 11.17
CA PRO A 428 -18.05 -18.38 10.06
C PRO A 428 -17.32 -18.36 8.70
N VAL A 429 -16.04 -18.74 8.66
CA VAL A 429 -15.14 -18.54 7.52
C VAL A 429 -14.44 -19.84 7.15
N VAL A 430 -14.50 -20.23 5.87
CA VAL A 430 -13.76 -21.40 5.35
C VAL A 430 -12.42 -20.93 4.80
N GLN A 431 -11.30 -21.37 5.39
CA GLN A 431 -9.96 -21.13 4.85
C GLN A 431 -9.58 -22.24 3.85
N LEU A 432 -9.21 -21.87 2.62
CA LEU A 432 -8.77 -22.81 1.58
C LEU A 432 -7.37 -22.45 1.07
N SER A 433 -6.51 -23.47 1.00
CA SER A 433 -5.25 -23.40 0.26
C SER A 433 -5.48 -23.90 -1.17
N VAL A 434 -5.44 -22.99 -2.15
CA VAL A 434 -5.58 -23.33 -3.57
C VAL A 434 -4.28 -23.94 -4.14
N LEU A 435 -3.13 -23.62 -3.54
CA LEU A 435 -1.81 -24.07 -4.01
C LEU A 435 -1.38 -25.44 -3.46
N ALA A 436 -1.86 -25.80 -2.26
CA ALA A 436 -1.61 -27.09 -1.64
C ALA A 436 -2.86 -27.53 -0.86
N PRO A 437 -3.92 -27.96 -1.56
CA PRO A 437 -5.13 -28.50 -0.93
C PRO A 437 -4.84 -29.88 -0.33
N GLU A 438 -4.69 -29.96 1.00
CA GLU A 438 -4.53 -31.23 1.74
C GLU A 438 -5.89 -31.75 2.24
N LEU A 439 -6.12 -33.05 2.12
CA LEU A 439 -7.36 -33.70 2.56
C LEU A 439 -7.05 -35.06 3.17
N GLU A 440 -7.72 -35.42 4.27
CA GLU A 440 -7.51 -36.72 4.90
C GLU A 440 -8.04 -37.87 4.01
N GLY A 441 -7.36 -39.02 4.04
CA GLY A 441 -7.65 -40.13 3.13
C GLY A 441 -9.05 -40.74 3.24
N GLN A 442 -9.73 -40.60 4.40
CA GLN A 442 -11.13 -41.02 4.56
C GLN A 442 -12.11 -39.98 4.00
N GLU A 443 -11.89 -38.70 4.29
CA GLU A 443 -12.71 -37.60 3.76
C GLU A 443 -12.67 -37.57 2.22
N GLN A 444 -11.50 -37.84 1.63
CA GLN A 444 -11.34 -37.84 0.18
C GLN A 444 -12.19 -38.93 -0.48
N ARG A 445 -12.22 -40.14 0.11
CA ARG A 445 -13.03 -41.27 -0.39
C ARG A 445 -14.53 -40.96 -0.31
N VAL A 446 -14.98 -40.34 0.77
CA VAL A 446 -16.39 -39.96 0.96
C VAL A 446 -16.78 -38.85 -0.03
N VAL A 447 -15.96 -37.81 -0.17
CA VAL A 447 -16.23 -36.70 -1.09
C VAL A 447 -16.19 -37.17 -2.54
N ASP A 448 -15.22 -38.00 -2.94
CA ASP A 448 -15.16 -38.57 -4.29
C ASP A 448 -16.40 -39.42 -4.60
N LEU A 449 -16.87 -40.23 -3.64
CA LEU A 449 -18.11 -41.00 -3.78
C LEU A 449 -19.34 -40.09 -3.98
N LEU A 450 -19.44 -38.99 -3.22
CA LEU A 450 -20.55 -38.04 -3.30
C LEU A 450 -20.55 -37.26 -4.62
N LEU A 451 -19.39 -36.74 -5.03
CA LEU A 451 -19.24 -36.02 -6.30
C LEU A 451 -19.51 -36.94 -7.49
N THR A 452 -18.98 -38.17 -7.45
CA THR A 452 -19.23 -39.18 -8.49
C THR A 452 -20.71 -39.55 -8.57
N SER A 453 -21.35 -39.77 -7.41
CA SER A 453 -22.78 -40.08 -7.35
C SER A 453 -23.62 -38.92 -7.90
N PHE A 454 -23.31 -37.66 -7.54
CA PHE A 454 -23.99 -36.49 -8.09
C PHE A 454 -23.91 -36.43 -9.61
N CYS A 455 -22.71 -36.62 -10.19
CA CYS A 455 -22.51 -36.65 -11.64
C CYS A 455 -23.34 -37.78 -12.28
N GLN A 456 -23.31 -38.98 -11.72
CA GLN A 456 -24.05 -40.14 -12.24
C GLN A 456 -25.57 -39.94 -12.17
N ASN A 457 -26.07 -39.34 -11.08
CA ASN A 457 -27.49 -39.06 -10.89
C ASN A 457 -28.00 -37.96 -11.83
N LEU A 458 -27.20 -36.91 -12.07
CA LEU A 458 -27.51 -35.88 -13.04
C LEU A 458 -27.65 -36.46 -14.45
N MET A 459 -26.72 -37.35 -14.84
CA MET A 459 -26.76 -38.00 -16.15
C MET A 459 -27.99 -38.91 -16.29
N ALA A 460 -28.32 -39.67 -15.25
CA ALA A 460 -29.53 -40.50 -15.22
C ALA A 460 -30.80 -39.66 -15.35
N ALA A 461 -30.95 -38.60 -14.55
CA ALA A 461 -32.10 -37.70 -14.59
C ALA A 461 -32.24 -36.98 -15.95
N SER A 462 -31.12 -36.52 -16.51
CA SER A 462 -31.09 -35.83 -17.81
C SER A 462 -31.42 -36.73 -19.00
N SER A 463 -31.33 -38.05 -18.84
CA SER A 463 -31.74 -39.01 -19.89
C SER A 463 -33.26 -39.13 -20.02
N ILE A 464 -34.00 -38.70 -19.00
CA ILE A 464 -35.46 -38.85 -18.89
C ILE A 464 -36.18 -37.51 -19.03
N ALA A 465 -35.66 -36.47 -18.37
CA ALA A 465 -36.27 -35.15 -18.34
C ALA A 465 -35.22 -34.03 -18.42
N PRO A 466 -35.55 -32.89 -19.07
CA PRO A 466 -34.71 -31.70 -19.05
C PRO A 466 -34.62 -31.07 -17.64
N PRO A 467 -33.59 -30.27 -17.33
CA PRO A 467 -33.31 -29.77 -15.98
C PRO A 467 -34.45 -29.03 -15.27
N ASP A 468 -35.32 -28.36 -16.04
CA ASP A 468 -36.53 -27.68 -15.54
C ASP A 468 -37.56 -28.65 -14.95
N ARG A 469 -37.53 -29.93 -15.35
CA ARG A 469 -38.51 -30.97 -14.98
C ARG A 469 -37.95 -32.09 -14.11
N GLN A 470 -36.69 -31.99 -13.67
CA GLN A 470 -36.03 -33.04 -12.87
C GLN A 470 -36.43 -33.03 -11.38
N GLY A 471 -37.16 -32.01 -10.91
CA GLY A 471 -37.55 -31.89 -9.49
C GLY A 471 -36.42 -31.42 -8.56
N PRO A 472 -36.67 -31.31 -7.24
CA PRO A 472 -35.77 -30.62 -6.30
C PRO A 472 -34.61 -31.47 -5.77
N TRP A 473 -34.39 -32.68 -6.30
CA TRP A 473 -33.40 -33.63 -5.76
C TRP A 473 -31.99 -33.03 -5.71
N ALA A 474 -31.57 -32.32 -6.76
CA ALA A 474 -30.23 -31.75 -6.85
C ALA A 474 -30.01 -30.64 -5.82
N THR A 475 -31.02 -29.77 -5.62
CA THR A 475 -31.01 -28.75 -4.56
C THR A 475 -30.97 -29.39 -3.17
N CYS A 476 -31.68 -30.50 -2.93
CA CYS A 476 -31.65 -31.23 -1.66
C CYS A 476 -30.32 -31.95 -1.41
N PHE A 477 -29.72 -32.50 -2.48
CA PHE A 477 -28.40 -33.12 -2.43
C PHE A 477 -27.34 -32.09 -2.04
N VAL A 478 -27.34 -30.92 -2.68
CA VAL A 478 -26.40 -29.84 -2.36
C VAL A 478 -26.59 -29.30 -0.95
N LYS A 479 -27.83 -29.14 -0.47
CA LYS A 479 -28.08 -28.79 0.95
C LYS A 479 -27.45 -29.79 1.93
N THR A 480 -27.39 -31.07 1.56
CA THR A 480 -26.70 -32.10 2.35
C THR A 480 -25.18 -31.93 2.30
N LEU A 481 -24.63 -31.48 1.16
CA LEU A 481 -23.21 -31.14 1.01
C LEU A 481 -22.79 -29.88 1.76
N CYS A 482 -23.69 -28.91 1.92
CA CYS A 482 -23.45 -27.64 2.62
C CYS A 482 -23.37 -27.77 4.16
N ARG A 483 -23.32 -28.99 4.72
CA ARG A 483 -23.10 -29.19 6.17
C ARG A 483 -21.71 -28.69 6.55
N ARG A 484 -21.61 -27.99 7.70
CA ARG A 484 -20.44 -27.18 8.10
C ARG A 484 -19.09 -27.93 8.07
N ARG A 485 -19.06 -29.22 8.43
CA ARG A 485 -17.83 -30.04 8.39
C ARG A 485 -17.50 -30.59 7.00
N LEU A 486 -18.48 -30.79 6.13
CA LEU A 486 -18.27 -31.41 4.81
C LEU A 486 -17.96 -30.37 3.73
N LEU A 487 -18.51 -29.17 3.85
CA LEU A 487 -18.32 -28.11 2.85
C LEU A 487 -16.84 -27.76 2.61
N PRO A 488 -15.98 -27.55 3.63
CA PRO A 488 -14.55 -27.33 3.40
C PRO A 488 -13.90 -28.47 2.62
N ALA A 489 -14.18 -29.73 2.98
CA ALA A 489 -13.62 -30.89 2.30
C ALA A 489 -14.08 -30.99 0.83
N VAL A 490 -15.36 -30.70 0.55
CA VAL A 490 -15.91 -30.64 -0.81
C VAL A 490 -15.23 -29.54 -1.62
N LEU A 491 -15.08 -28.34 -1.06
CA LEU A 491 -14.44 -27.23 -1.75
C LEU A 491 -12.95 -27.50 -2.01
N THR A 492 -12.21 -28.02 -1.03
CA THR A 492 -10.80 -28.44 -1.18
C THR A 492 -10.65 -29.50 -2.27
N ARG A 493 -11.56 -30.49 -2.33
CA ARG A 493 -11.53 -31.50 -3.39
C ARG A 493 -11.87 -30.92 -4.76
N LEU A 494 -12.81 -29.96 -4.84
CA LEU A 494 -13.09 -29.23 -6.08
C LEU A 494 -11.86 -28.41 -6.55
N CYS A 495 -11.09 -27.82 -5.63
CA CYS A 495 -9.81 -27.17 -5.95
C CYS A 495 -8.83 -28.17 -6.59
N GLN A 496 -8.68 -29.36 -6.01
CA GLN A 496 -7.82 -30.42 -6.59
C GLN A 496 -8.30 -30.86 -7.98
N LEU A 497 -9.62 -31.08 -8.13
CA LEU A 497 -10.20 -31.60 -9.36
C LEU A 497 -10.13 -30.60 -10.51
N LEU A 498 -10.47 -29.33 -10.27
CA LEU A 498 -10.50 -28.31 -11.30
C LEU A 498 -9.13 -27.66 -11.54
N GLY A 499 -8.35 -27.43 -10.48
CA GLY A 499 -7.05 -26.75 -10.55
C GLY A 499 -5.88 -27.65 -10.97
N HIS A 500 -5.88 -28.94 -10.58
CA HIS A 500 -4.74 -29.84 -10.85
C HIS A 500 -5.10 -31.05 -11.72
N GLN A 501 -6.30 -31.63 -11.51
CA GLN A 501 -6.72 -32.86 -12.21
C GLN A 501 -7.65 -32.57 -13.41
N GLY A 502 -7.84 -31.31 -13.77
CA GLY A 502 -8.73 -30.84 -14.83
C GLY A 502 -8.67 -31.63 -16.15
N PRO A 503 -7.50 -31.84 -16.77
CA PRO A 503 -7.40 -32.57 -18.04
C PRO A 503 -7.77 -34.06 -17.95
N SER A 504 -7.79 -34.64 -16.74
CA SER A 504 -8.16 -36.04 -16.52
C SER A 504 -9.67 -36.27 -16.36
N LEU A 505 -10.46 -35.20 -16.25
CA LEU A 505 -11.91 -35.29 -16.06
C LEU A 505 -12.62 -35.71 -17.35
N SER A 506 -13.55 -36.65 -17.22
CA SER A 506 -14.45 -37.04 -18.31
C SER A 506 -15.48 -35.94 -18.59
N ALA A 507 -16.07 -35.95 -19.79
CA ALA A 507 -17.11 -34.98 -20.15
C ALA A 507 -18.32 -35.03 -19.19
N SER A 508 -18.69 -36.21 -18.71
CA SER A 508 -19.78 -36.39 -17.74
C SER A 508 -19.43 -35.81 -16.36
N HIS A 509 -18.17 -35.92 -15.93
CA HIS A 509 -17.70 -35.26 -14.71
C HIS A 509 -17.73 -33.74 -14.85
N VAL A 510 -17.28 -33.18 -15.97
CA VAL A 510 -17.31 -31.72 -16.20
C VAL A 510 -18.74 -31.18 -16.14
N LEU A 511 -19.71 -31.87 -16.77
CA LEU A 511 -21.12 -31.46 -16.72
C LEU A 511 -21.72 -31.58 -15.32
N GLY A 512 -21.43 -32.67 -14.61
CA GLY A 512 -21.87 -32.88 -13.24
C GLY A 512 -21.35 -31.81 -12.28
N LEU A 513 -20.05 -31.50 -12.37
CA LEU A 513 -19.42 -30.45 -11.55
C LEU A 513 -19.91 -29.04 -11.92
N ALA A 514 -20.19 -28.78 -13.20
CA ALA A 514 -20.76 -27.51 -13.65
C ALA A 514 -22.19 -27.30 -13.11
N ALA A 515 -23.05 -28.31 -13.17
CA ALA A 515 -24.38 -28.25 -12.57
C ALA A 515 -24.30 -28.12 -11.03
N LEU A 516 -23.35 -28.80 -10.38
CA LEU A 516 -23.10 -28.67 -8.95
C LEU A 516 -22.75 -27.23 -8.57
N ALA A 517 -21.90 -26.56 -9.35
CA ALA A 517 -21.54 -25.15 -9.13
C ALA A 517 -22.77 -24.22 -9.22
N VAL A 518 -23.68 -24.47 -10.17
CA VAL A 518 -24.95 -23.72 -10.30
C VAL A 518 -25.83 -23.88 -9.05
N HIS A 519 -25.95 -25.10 -8.51
CA HIS A 519 -26.73 -25.35 -7.29
C HIS A 519 -26.07 -24.83 -6.00
N LEU A 520 -24.74 -24.78 -5.95
CA LEU A 520 -24.02 -24.09 -4.88
C LEU A 520 -24.30 -22.59 -4.93
N GLY A 521 -24.35 -21.99 -6.14
CA GLY A 521 -24.78 -20.60 -6.33
C GLY A 521 -26.23 -20.33 -5.94
N GLU A 522 -27.16 -21.25 -6.26
CA GLU A 522 -28.55 -21.20 -5.80
C GLU A 522 -28.66 -21.15 -4.26
N SER A 523 -27.67 -21.75 -3.56
CA SER A 523 -27.60 -21.81 -2.10
C SER A 523 -26.73 -20.72 -1.48
N ARG A 524 -26.38 -19.65 -2.21
CA ARG A 524 -25.46 -18.58 -1.77
C ARG A 524 -25.78 -18.01 -0.39
N SER A 525 -27.05 -17.79 -0.06
CA SER A 525 -27.47 -17.21 1.23
C SER A 525 -27.22 -18.12 2.44
N ALA A 526 -27.01 -19.41 2.22
CA ALA A 526 -26.76 -20.41 3.26
C ALA A 526 -25.27 -20.80 3.40
N LEU A 527 -24.40 -20.32 2.50
CA LEU A 527 -22.99 -20.67 2.45
C LEU A 527 -22.12 -19.61 3.16
N PRO A 528 -21.11 -20.03 3.94
CA PRO A 528 -20.11 -19.12 4.51
C PRO A 528 -19.20 -18.53 3.42
N GLU A 529 -18.57 -17.40 3.74
CA GLU A 529 -17.54 -16.82 2.88
C GLU A 529 -16.23 -17.61 2.97
N VAL A 530 -15.53 -17.70 1.83
CA VAL A 530 -14.31 -18.48 1.64
C VAL A 530 -13.11 -17.54 1.57
N HIS A 531 -12.09 -17.79 2.38
CA HIS A 531 -10.81 -17.08 2.29
C HIS A 531 -9.80 -17.97 1.55
N VAL A 532 -9.43 -17.53 0.35
CA VAL A 532 -8.32 -18.08 -0.42
C VAL A 532 -7.03 -17.47 0.13
N GLY A 533 -6.04 -18.30 0.45
CA GLY A 533 -4.81 -17.90 1.16
C GLY A 533 -4.08 -16.65 0.60
N PRO A 534 -3.14 -16.05 1.36
CA PRO A 534 -2.47 -14.80 0.99
C PRO A 534 -1.76 -14.91 -0.38
N PRO A 535 -1.84 -13.87 -1.27
CA PRO A 535 -1.91 -12.45 -0.93
C PRO A 535 -3.18 -11.71 -1.42
N THR A 536 -4.38 -12.29 -1.28
CA THR A 536 -5.65 -11.62 -1.63
C THR A 536 -6.31 -10.90 -0.45
N PRO A 537 -7.16 -9.87 -0.69
CA PRO A 537 -7.62 -8.92 0.33
C PRO A 537 -8.41 -9.57 1.47
N ALA A 538 -8.48 -8.88 2.61
CA ALA A 538 -9.12 -9.27 3.87
C ALA A 538 -10.65 -9.49 3.82
N SER A 539 -11.24 -9.62 2.62
CA SER A 539 -12.67 -9.85 2.39
C SER A 539 -12.91 -11.27 1.90
N GLY A 540 -13.80 -12.01 2.56
CA GLY A 540 -14.18 -13.34 2.12
C GLY A 540 -14.86 -13.33 0.74
N LEU A 541 -14.59 -14.37 -0.06
CA LEU A 541 -15.20 -14.58 -1.36
C LEU A 541 -16.42 -15.48 -1.24
N PRO A 542 -17.55 -15.17 -1.90
CA PRO A 542 -18.67 -16.10 -1.97
C PRO A 542 -18.29 -17.32 -2.83
N VAL A 543 -18.85 -18.49 -2.51
CA VAL A 543 -18.52 -19.77 -3.17
C VAL A 543 -18.64 -19.73 -4.72
N PRO A 544 -19.61 -19.04 -5.35
CA PRO A 544 -19.64 -18.92 -6.82
C PRO A 544 -18.41 -18.23 -7.41
N GLU A 545 -17.86 -17.22 -6.73
CA GLU A 545 -16.65 -16.49 -7.19
C GLU A 545 -15.38 -17.33 -7.00
N LEU A 546 -15.39 -18.35 -6.12
CA LEU A 546 -14.29 -19.31 -6.01
C LEU A 546 -14.04 -20.03 -7.36
N PHE A 547 -15.09 -20.40 -8.09
CA PHE A 547 -14.94 -21.10 -9.37
C PHE A 547 -14.23 -20.23 -10.43
N ASP A 548 -14.30 -18.90 -10.32
CA ASP A 548 -13.53 -18.00 -11.18
C ASP A 548 -12.03 -18.19 -10.94
N SER A 549 -11.60 -18.34 -9.68
CA SER A 549 -10.19 -18.57 -9.34
C SER A 549 -9.69 -19.98 -9.68
N LEU A 550 -10.57 -20.98 -9.65
CA LEU A 550 -10.22 -22.39 -9.89
C LEU A 550 -10.11 -22.77 -11.36
N LEU A 551 -10.64 -21.95 -12.27
CA LEU A 551 -10.63 -22.20 -13.71
C LEU A 551 -9.75 -21.16 -14.42
N PRO A 552 -8.41 -21.30 -14.36
CA PRO A 552 -7.51 -20.41 -15.09
C PRO A 552 -7.66 -20.60 -16.60
N CYS A 553 -7.34 -19.56 -17.37
CA CYS A 553 -7.32 -19.60 -18.84
C CYS A 553 -5.90 -19.69 -19.41
N GLY A 554 -4.89 -19.93 -18.57
CA GLY A 554 -3.48 -19.69 -18.88
C GLY A 554 -2.83 -20.62 -19.91
N THR A 555 -3.35 -21.84 -20.08
CA THR A 555 -2.80 -22.88 -20.97
C THR A 555 -3.87 -23.45 -21.87
N LYS A 556 -3.46 -24.22 -22.89
CA LYS A 556 -4.35 -24.95 -23.78
C LYS A 556 -5.32 -25.86 -23.03
N GLU A 557 -4.84 -26.67 -22.09
CA GLU A 557 -5.69 -27.61 -21.35
C GLU A 557 -6.68 -26.88 -20.44
N SER A 558 -6.21 -25.83 -19.77
CA SER A 558 -7.02 -25.05 -18.82
C SER A 558 -8.07 -24.19 -19.53
N SER A 559 -7.73 -23.55 -20.65
CA SER A 559 -8.68 -22.80 -21.49
C SER A 559 -9.78 -23.69 -22.08
N VAL A 560 -9.43 -24.89 -22.59
CA VAL A 560 -10.42 -25.85 -23.10
C VAL A 560 -11.32 -26.36 -21.99
N LEU A 561 -10.77 -26.67 -20.81
CA LEU A 561 -11.56 -27.08 -19.65
C LEU A 561 -12.50 -25.97 -19.19
N CYS A 562 -12.00 -24.74 -19.07
CA CYS A 562 -12.78 -23.55 -18.69
C CYS A 562 -13.94 -23.34 -19.67
N LEU A 563 -13.70 -23.37 -20.98
CA LEU A 563 -14.75 -23.21 -21.98
C LEU A 563 -15.81 -24.33 -21.89
N LYS A 564 -15.40 -25.59 -21.72
CA LYS A 564 -16.33 -26.72 -21.52
C LYS A 564 -17.16 -26.55 -20.25
N PHE A 565 -16.53 -26.18 -19.14
CA PHE A 565 -17.19 -25.99 -17.86
C PHE A 565 -18.18 -24.83 -17.92
N CYS A 566 -17.79 -23.66 -18.45
CA CYS A 566 -18.67 -22.52 -18.58
C CYS A 566 -19.85 -22.81 -19.52
N THR A 567 -19.61 -23.47 -20.66
CA THR A 567 -20.68 -23.87 -21.59
C THR A 567 -21.70 -24.76 -20.89
N ALA A 568 -21.23 -25.74 -20.11
CA ALA A 568 -22.07 -26.64 -19.32
C ALA A 568 -22.87 -25.89 -18.24
N ALA A 569 -22.21 -25.05 -17.43
CA ALA A 569 -22.84 -24.33 -16.32
C ALA A 569 -23.92 -23.36 -16.81
N ILE A 570 -23.61 -22.56 -17.84
CA ILE A 570 -24.53 -21.57 -18.41
C ILE A 570 -25.71 -22.28 -19.08
N SER A 571 -25.46 -23.33 -19.88
CA SER A 571 -26.54 -24.10 -20.51
C SER A 571 -27.46 -24.74 -19.47
N TYR A 572 -26.89 -25.30 -18.40
CA TYR A 572 -27.67 -25.91 -17.31
C TYR A 572 -28.53 -24.86 -16.59
N ALA A 573 -27.94 -23.72 -16.23
CA ALA A 573 -28.64 -22.65 -15.51
C ALA A 573 -29.79 -22.08 -16.34
N LEU A 574 -29.55 -21.75 -17.61
CA LEU A 574 -30.58 -21.21 -18.51
C LEU A 574 -31.72 -22.21 -18.76
N CYS A 575 -31.42 -23.52 -18.85
CA CYS A 575 -32.47 -24.54 -18.96
C CYS A 575 -33.26 -24.68 -17.65
N LYS A 576 -32.59 -24.84 -16.50
CA LYS A 576 -33.23 -25.10 -15.19
C LYS A 576 -34.13 -23.94 -14.76
N PHE A 577 -33.66 -22.71 -14.90
CA PHE A 577 -34.34 -21.51 -14.39
C PHE A 577 -35.11 -20.74 -15.48
N SER A 578 -35.37 -21.37 -16.63
CA SER A 578 -36.10 -20.78 -17.77
C SER A 578 -37.47 -20.20 -17.43
N SER A 579 -38.12 -20.67 -16.36
CA SER A 579 -39.44 -20.23 -15.88
C SER A 579 -39.39 -19.34 -14.64
N GLN A 580 -38.21 -19.09 -14.06
CA GLN A 580 -38.02 -18.33 -12.82
C GLN A 580 -37.57 -16.88 -13.12
N SER A 581 -37.65 -16.00 -12.12
CA SER A 581 -37.22 -14.60 -12.27
C SER A 581 -35.72 -14.50 -12.57
N CYS A 582 -35.34 -13.57 -13.47
CA CYS A 582 -33.95 -13.32 -13.86
C CYS A 582 -33.00 -13.06 -12.68
N ASP A 583 -33.49 -12.52 -11.56
CA ASP A 583 -32.69 -12.27 -10.35
C ASP A 583 -32.07 -13.54 -9.74
N ILE A 584 -32.77 -14.68 -9.81
CA ILE A 584 -32.27 -15.97 -9.29
C ILE A 584 -31.14 -16.46 -10.20
N LEU A 585 -31.36 -16.41 -11.52
CA LEU A 585 -30.34 -16.72 -12.53
C LEU A 585 -29.05 -15.92 -12.34
N TYR A 586 -29.16 -14.61 -12.08
CA TYR A 586 -28.02 -13.71 -11.88
C TYR A 586 -27.27 -13.96 -10.57
N SER A 587 -27.90 -14.64 -9.60
CA SER A 587 -27.28 -14.98 -8.31
C SER A 587 -26.56 -16.33 -8.31
N CYS A 588 -26.94 -17.24 -9.22
CA CYS A 588 -26.42 -18.61 -9.30
C CYS A 588 -25.07 -18.73 -10.00
N LEU A 589 -24.77 -17.82 -10.93
CA LEU A 589 -23.52 -17.81 -11.71
C LEU A 589 -22.65 -16.62 -11.29
N SER A 590 -21.34 -16.85 -11.19
CA SER A 590 -20.41 -15.74 -11.03
C SER A 590 -20.32 -14.91 -12.31
N PRO A 591 -20.19 -13.59 -12.22
CA PRO A 591 -19.93 -12.75 -13.38
C PRO A 591 -18.63 -13.14 -14.10
N GLY A 592 -17.60 -13.60 -13.37
CA GLY A 592 -16.32 -14.02 -13.94
C GLY A 592 -16.45 -15.21 -14.89
N LEU A 593 -17.24 -16.23 -14.56
CA LEU A 593 -17.48 -17.39 -15.43
C LEU A 593 -18.12 -16.99 -16.76
N ILE A 594 -19.07 -16.05 -16.73
CA ILE A 594 -19.74 -15.55 -17.94
C ILE A 594 -18.75 -14.74 -18.79
N LYS A 595 -17.96 -13.85 -18.17
CA LYS A 595 -16.92 -13.09 -18.88
C LYS A 595 -15.85 -14.00 -19.49
N LYS A 596 -15.42 -15.05 -18.76
CA LYS A 596 -14.50 -16.08 -19.28
C LYS A 596 -15.09 -16.84 -20.46
N PHE A 597 -16.39 -17.16 -20.43
CA PHE A 597 -17.07 -17.76 -21.58
C PHE A 597 -17.10 -16.81 -22.79
N GLN A 598 -17.45 -15.54 -22.59
CA GLN A 598 -17.46 -14.54 -23.67
C GLN A 598 -16.05 -14.40 -24.28
N PHE A 599 -15.03 -14.25 -23.43
CA PHE A 599 -13.63 -14.16 -23.82
C PHE A 599 -13.16 -15.39 -24.61
N LEU A 600 -13.34 -16.60 -24.08
CA LEU A 600 -12.86 -17.84 -24.71
C LEU A 600 -13.62 -18.16 -26.00
N THR A 601 -14.92 -17.89 -26.05
CA THR A 601 -15.73 -18.04 -27.26
C THR A 601 -15.22 -17.11 -28.37
N LEU A 602 -15.05 -15.82 -28.08
CA LEU A 602 -14.53 -14.86 -29.05
C LEU A 602 -13.06 -15.15 -29.44
N ARG A 603 -12.25 -15.65 -28.51
CA ARG A 603 -10.84 -16.00 -28.75
C ARG A 603 -10.68 -17.23 -29.63
N LEU A 604 -11.34 -18.33 -29.28
CA LEU A 604 -11.08 -19.65 -29.86
C LEU A 604 -11.98 -19.96 -31.06
N LEU A 605 -13.14 -19.31 -31.19
CA LEU A 605 -14.12 -19.60 -32.23
C LEU A 605 -14.30 -18.35 -33.11
N SER A 606 -13.67 -18.34 -34.29
CA SER A 606 -13.76 -17.22 -35.22
C SER A 606 -15.20 -16.97 -35.70
N GLU A 607 -16.03 -18.02 -35.77
CA GLU A 607 -17.43 -17.94 -36.21
C GLU A 607 -18.36 -17.21 -35.22
N ALA A 608 -17.86 -16.89 -34.02
CA ALA A 608 -18.55 -16.06 -33.05
C ALA A 608 -18.35 -14.56 -33.30
N ARG A 609 -17.32 -14.19 -34.09
CA ARG A 609 -16.97 -12.80 -34.43
C ARG A 609 -17.75 -12.27 -35.64
N ASP A 610 -18.21 -13.18 -36.49
CA ASP A 610 -19.03 -12.84 -37.66
C ASP A 610 -20.42 -12.36 -37.24
N ALA A 611 -21.00 -11.45 -38.03
CA ALA A 611 -22.37 -11.00 -37.82
C ALA A 611 -23.33 -12.21 -37.79
N PRO A 612 -24.28 -12.27 -36.84
CA PRO A 612 -25.16 -13.42 -36.71
C PRO A 612 -25.95 -13.63 -38.01
N LEU A 613 -25.71 -14.74 -38.71
CA LEU A 613 -26.57 -15.18 -39.81
C LEU A 613 -27.99 -15.39 -39.26
N GLU A 614 -29.01 -14.87 -39.97
CA GLU A 614 -30.44 -14.93 -39.59
C GLU A 614 -31.00 -16.35 -39.38
N GLU A 615 -30.25 -17.40 -39.69
CA GLU A 615 -30.66 -18.79 -39.49
C GLU A 615 -30.12 -19.37 -38.17
N ALA A 616 -30.87 -19.14 -37.07
CA ALA A 616 -30.73 -19.95 -35.87
C ALA A 616 -31.77 -21.09 -35.88
N PRO A 617 -31.39 -22.38 -35.79
CA PRO A 617 -32.33 -23.45 -35.54
C PRO A 617 -32.93 -23.30 -34.14
N ALA A 618 -34.23 -23.54 -34.04
CA ALA A 618 -35.07 -23.27 -32.88
C ALA A 618 -34.87 -24.19 -31.65
N ASP A 619 -33.72 -24.83 -31.45
CA ASP A 619 -33.55 -25.78 -30.33
C ASP A 619 -32.20 -25.66 -29.60
N LEU A 620 -32.24 -25.30 -28.31
CA LEU A 620 -31.29 -25.82 -27.33
C LEU A 620 -31.98 -26.20 -26.00
N PRO A 621 -32.70 -27.33 -25.96
CA PRO A 621 -33.02 -27.99 -24.71
C PRO A 621 -31.83 -28.89 -24.38
N TRP A 622 -31.09 -28.58 -23.31
CA TRP A 622 -30.11 -29.47 -22.66
C TRP A 622 -30.08 -30.92 -23.21
N ARG A 623 -29.13 -31.23 -24.11
CA ARG A 623 -28.99 -32.59 -24.67
C ARG A 623 -27.95 -33.36 -23.84
N PRO A 624 -28.28 -34.52 -23.24
CA PRO A 624 -27.31 -35.32 -22.50
C PRO A 624 -26.21 -35.82 -23.47
N PRO A 625 -24.91 -35.73 -23.14
CA PRO A 625 -23.88 -36.14 -24.07
C PRO A 625 -23.59 -37.64 -24.01
N GLY A 626 -23.82 -38.26 -25.16
CA GLY A 626 -23.04 -39.39 -25.68
C GLY A 626 -22.29 -39.02 -26.97
N LEU A 627 -21.85 -37.76 -27.12
CA LEU A 627 -21.22 -37.26 -28.34
C LEU A 627 -19.68 -37.15 -28.21
N PRO A 628 -18.92 -37.44 -29.28
CA PRO A 628 -17.46 -37.47 -29.29
C PRO A 628 -16.81 -36.09 -29.08
N SER A 629 -15.48 -36.09 -28.88
CA SER A 629 -14.67 -34.92 -28.45
C SER A 629 -14.72 -33.67 -29.34
N ALA A 630 -15.40 -33.70 -30.49
CA ALA A 630 -15.52 -32.62 -31.46
C ALA A 630 -16.78 -31.72 -31.29
N ASP A 631 -17.72 -32.07 -30.41
CA ASP A 631 -19.03 -31.38 -30.35
C ASP A 631 -19.13 -30.22 -29.34
N TRP A 632 -18.10 -29.96 -28.52
CA TRP A 632 -18.13 -28.87 -27.53
C TRP A 632 -18.00 -27.47 -28.14
N GLN A 633 -17.24 -27.30 -29.23
CA GLN A 633 -17.14 -26.03 -29.96
C GLN A 633 -18.49 -25.63 -30.54
N ARG A 634 -19.21 -26.61 -31.10
CA ARG A 634 -20.57 -26.44 -31.61
C ARG A 634 -21.54 -26.10 -30.49
N ALA A 635 -21.45 -26.78 -29.35
CA ALA A 635 -22.28 -26.47 -28.18
C ALA A 635 -22.05 -25.04 -27.67
N ALA A 636 -20.79 -24.59 -27.60
CA ALA A 636 -20.43 -23.23 -27.22
C ALA A 636 -20.96 -22.19 -28.23
N LEU A 637 -20.80 -22.43 -29.53
CA LEU A 637 -21.35 -21.56 -30.58
C LEU A 637 -22.88 -21.49 -30.57
N CYS A 638 -23.55 -22.62 -30.35
CA CYS A 638 -25.00 -22.62 -30.28
C CYS A 638 -25.51 -21.91 -29.01
N LEU A 639 -24.81 -22.04 -27.88
CA LEU A 639 -25.08 -21.25 -26.67
C LEU A 639 -24.85 -19.76 -26.92
N TRP A 640 -23.74 -19.39 -27.57
CA TRP A 640 -23.43 -18.00 -27.94
C TRP A 640 -24.56 -17.37 -28.77
N ARG A 641 -25.10 -18.10 -29.75
CA ARG A 641 -26.18 -17.62 -30.63
C ARG A 641 -27.57 -17.68 -29.96
N TRP A 642 -27.68 -18.23 -28.75
CA TRP A 642 -28.97 -18.39 -28.09
C TRP A 642 -29.48 -17.05 -27.52
N ARG A 643 -30.72 -16.67 -27.83
CA ARG A 643 -31.33 -15.40 -27.39
C ARG A 643 -31.29 -15.18 -25.89
N ALA A 644 -31.58 -16.22 -25.09
CA ALA A 644 -31.56 -16.11 -23.64
C ALA A 644 -30.16 -15.77 -23.09
N PHE A 645 -29.11 -16.27 -23.75
CA PHE A 645 -27.74 -15.91 -23.40
C PHE A 645 -27.41 -14.47 -23.86
N GLN A 646 -27.84 -14.04 -25.04
CA GLN A 646 -27.63 -12.67 -25.52
C GLN A 646 -28.30 -11.62 -24.61
N GLU A 647 -29.51 -11.92 -24.11
CA GLU A 647 -30.20 -11.09 -23.11
C GLU A 647 -29.47 -11.06 -21.76
N LEU A 648 -28.91 -12.20 -21.33
CA LEU A 648 -28.06 -12.29 -20.14
C LEU A 648 -26.78 -11.46 -20.31
N SER A 649 -26.12 -11.54 -21.46
CA SER A 649 -24.88 -10.80 -21.73
C SER A 649 -25.08 -9.31 -21.86
N ALA A 650 -26.29 -8.83 -22.19
CA ALA A 650 -26.61 -7.40 -22.31
C ALA A 650 -26.75 -6.65 -20.97
N GLN A 651 -26.62 -7.35 -19.84
CA GLN A 651 -26.68 -6.75 -18.51
C GLN A 651 -25.30 -6.19 -18.10
N ASP A 652 -25.28 -5.02 -17.48
CA ASP A 652 -24.04 -4.32 -17.08
C ASP A 652 -23.07 -5.17 -16.24
N ARG A 653 -23.59 -6.07 -15.41
CA ARG A 653 -22.77 -6.96 -14.56
C ARG A 653 -21.99 -8.01 -15.34
N PHE A 654 -22.48 -8.41 -16.51
CA PHE A 654 -21.95 -9.52 -17.31
C PHE A 654 -21.23 -9.05 -18.59
N HIS A 655 -21.18 -7.75 -18.86
CA HIS A 655 -20.40 -7.20 -19.98
C HIS A 655 -18.90 -7.47 -19.79
N LEU A 656 -18.28 -8.09 -20.80
CA LEU A 656 -16.82 -8.17 -20.91
C LEU A 656 -16.29 -6.80 -21.34
N THR A 657 -15.69 -6.07 -20.40
CA THR A 657 -15.09 -4.76 -20.69
C THR A 657 -13.69 -4.92 -21.30
N TYR A 658 -13.15 -3.86 -21.89
CA TYR A 658 -11.79 -3.85 -22.42
C TYR A 658 -10.74 -4.18 -21.34
N ARG A 659 -10.94 -3.71 -20.11
CA ARG A 659 -10.06 -4.01 -18.97
C ARG A 659 -10.14 -5.49 -18.56
N ASP A 660 -11.34 -6.07 -18.56
CA ASP A 660 -11.53 -7.49 -18.25
C ASP A 660 -10.86 -8.38 -19.31
N TRP A 661 -11.00 -8.03 -20.59
CA TRP A 661 -10.32 -8.73 -21.70
C TRP A 661 -8.80 -8.69 -21.52
N LEU A 662 -8.23 -7.52 -21.21
CA LEU A 662 -6.79 -7.39 -20.95
C LEU A 662 -6.34 -8.26 -19.77
N GLN A 663 -7.08 -8.29 -18.66
CA GLN A 663 -6.71 -9.09 -17.50
C GLN A 663 -6.68 -10.59 -17.83
N LEU A 664 -7.69 -11.09 -18.57
CA LEU A 664 -7.74 -12.49 -19.00
C LEU A 664 -6.66 -12.82 -20.03
N GLU A 665 -6.34 -11.90 -20.94
CA GLU A 665 -5.28 -12.08 -21.94
C GLU A 665 -3.89 -12.12 -21.29
N LEU A 666 -3.65 -11.28 -20.28
CA LEU A 666 -2.37 -11.21 -19.56
C LEU A 666 -2.09 -12.43 -18.68
N GLU A 667 -3.09 -13.29 -18.43
CA GLU A 667 -2.96 -14.58 -17.74
C GLU A 667 -2.49 -15.71 -18.67
N ILE A 668 -2.58 -15.54 -19.99
CA ILE A 668 -2.24 -16.56 -20.97
C ILE A 668 -0.72 -16.71 -21.09
N GLN A 669 -0.25 -17.95 -21.15
CA GLN A 669 1.15 -18.29 -21.41
C GLN A 669 1.32 -18.58 -22.91
N PRO A 670 1.99 -17.69 -23.67
CA PRO A 670 2.23 -17.86 -25.09
C PRO A 670 2.79 -19.23 -25.48
N GLU A 671 3.68 -19.79 -24.66
CA GLU A 671 4.36 -21.05 -24.94
C GLU A 671 3.43 -22.28 -24.84
N ALA A 672 2.33 -22.15 -24.09
CA ALA A 672 1.40 -23.24 -23.79
C ALA A 672 -0.02 -22.95 -24.32
N ASP A 673 -0.19 -21.95 -25.20
CA ASP A 673 -1.48 -21.55 -25.75
C ASP A 673 -2.01 -22.55 -26.82
N LEU A 674 -3.33 -22.49 -27.07
CA LEU A 674 -3.99 -23.21 -28.15
C LEU A 674 -3.78 -22.55 -29.52
N LEU A 675 -3.69 -21.22 -29.57
CA LEU A 675 -3.53 -20.44 -30.80
C LEU A 675 -2.06 -20.27 -31.19
N SER A 676 -1.76 -20.28 -32.49
CA SER A 676 -0.44 -19.92 -33.02
C SER A 676 -0.15 -18.42 -32.90
N ASP A 677 1.13 -18.02 -32.95
CA ASP A 677 1.53 -16.60 -32.87
C ASP A 677 0.77 -15.69 -33.85
N THR A 678 0.53 -16.17 -35.08
CA THR A 678 -0.22 -15.43 -36.10
C THR A 678 -1.70 -15.30 -35.76
N GLU A 679 -2.34 -16.38 -35.30
CA GLU A 679 -3.76 -16.36 -34.90
C GLU A 679 -4.00 -15.50 -33.66
N ARG A 680 -3.03 -15.46 -32.74
CA ARG A 680 -3.05 -14.59 -31.55
C ARG A 680 -2.96 -13.13 -31.96
N TRP A 681 -2.04 -12.80 -32.86
CA TRP A 681 -1.92 -11.47 -33.44
C TRP A 681 -3.22 -11.03 -34.14
N ASP A 682 -3.79 -11.88 -35.00
CA ASP A 682 -5.05 -11.60 -35.71
C ASP A 682 -6.22 -11.38 -34.72
N PHE A 683 -6.30 -12.19 -33.65
CA PHE A 683 -7.29 -12.01 -32.61
C PHE A 683 -7.13 -10.67 -31.88
N HIS A 684 -5.91 -10.29 -31.50
CA HIS A 684 -5.67 -9.01 -30.84
C HIS A 684 -6.04 -7.83 -31.74
N GLN A 685 -5.72 -7.90 -33.03
CA GLN A 685 -6.09 -6.86 -34.00
C GLN A 685 -7.61 -6.69 -34.10
N TRP A 686 -8.34 -7.80 -34.19
CA TRP A 686 -9.81 -7.79 -34.18
C TRP A 686 -10.35 -7.21 -32.86
N ALA A 687 -9.87 -7.71 -31.72
CA ALA A 687 -10.36 -7.32 -30.41
C ALA A 687 -10.13 -5.81 -30.15
N LEU A 688 -8.95 -5.30 -30.50
CA LEU A 688 -8.61 -3.90 -30.32
C LEU A 688 -9.36 -3.01 -31.31
N HIS A 689 -9.14 -3.18 -32.61
CA HIS A 689 -9.56 -2.20 -33.62
C HIS A 689 -11.01 -2.38 -34.09
N GLN A 690 -11.59 -3.58 -33.98
CA GLN A 690 -12.95 -3.86 -34.47
C GLN A 690 -13.97 -3.98 -33.33
N HIS A 691 -13.55 -4.37 -32.13
CA HIS A 691 -14.45 -4.61 -31.00
C HIS A 691 -14.37 -3.50 -29.92
N PHE A 692 -13.24 -3.36 -29.20
CA PHE A 692 -13.18 -2.52 -27.99
C PHE A 692 -12.88 -1.04 -28.24
N LEU A 693 -12.01 -0.71 -29.19
CA LEU A 693 -11.69 0.68 -29.52
C LEU A 693 -12.94 1.45 -30.03
N PRO A 694 -13.73 0.96 -31.00
CA PRO A 694 -14.91 1.68 -31.49
C PRO A 694 -16.11 1.63 -30.55
N ALA A 695 -16.13 0.71 -29.57
CA ALA A 695 -17.26 0.55 -28.66
C ALA A 695 -17.39 1.71 -27.66
N PRO A 696 -18.61 2.10 -27.25
CA PRO A 696 -18.78 3.18 -26.30
C PRO A 696 -18.21 2.91 -24.89
N CYS A 697 -17.72 3.94 -24.19
CA CYS A 697 -17.22 3.78 -22.81
C CYS A 697 -18.29 3.26 -21.84
N ALA A 698 -19.56 3.58 -22.07
CA ALA A 698 -20.69 3.12 -21.24
C ALA A 698 -20.85 1.58 -21.23
N VAL A 699 -20.46 0.90 -22.31
CA VAL A 699 -20.48 -0.57 -22.42
C VAL A 699 -19.09 -1.19 -22.22
N GLY A 700 -18.14 -0.42 -21.69
CA GLY A 700 -16.79 -0.88 -21.40
C GLY A 700 -15.79 -0.82 -22.56
N GLY A 701 -16.09 -0.06 -23.62
CA GLY A 701 -15.18 0.26 -24.73
C GLY A 701 -14.39 1.57 -24.52
N CYS A 702 -13.90 2.17 -25.61
CA CYS A 702 -13.03 3.37 -25.57
C CYS A 702 -13.53 4.59 -26.38
N ASP A 703 -14.77 4.61 -26.88
CA ASP A 703 -15.34 5.72 -27.68
C ASP A 703 -14.53 6.13 -28.94
N GLY A 704 -13.66 5.24 -29.44
CA GLY A 704 -12.72 5.54 -30.52
C GLY A 704 -11.47 6.33 -30.08
N ASP A 705 -11.30 6.59 -28.78
CA ASP A 705 -10.14 7.31 -28.24
C ASP A 705 -8.97 6.36 -27.93
N LEU A 706 -7.92 6.46 -28.77
CA LEU A 706 -6.68 5.71 -28.62
C LEU A 706 -5.92 6.05 -27.33
N GLU A 707 -6.00 7.30 -26.82
CA GLU A 707 -5.32 7.67 -25.56
C GLU A 707 -5.95 6.95 -24.36
N THR A 708 -7.27 6.89 -24.33
CA THR A 708 -8.02 6.15 -23.31
C THR A 708 -7.72 4.65 -23.37
N ALA A 709 -7.70 4.06 -24.58
CA ALA A 709 -7.36 2.66 -24.76
C ALA A 709 -5.93 2.33 -24.31
N CYS A 710 -4.95 3.16 -24.67
CA CYS A 710 -3.56 3.01 -24.21
C CYS A 710 -3.45 3.17 -22.67
N SER A 711 -4.21 4.08 -22.07
CA SER A 711 -4.21 4.29 -20.62
C SER A 711 -4.76 3.10 -19.85
N ILE A 712 -5.85 2.49 -20.30
CA ILE A 712 -6.44 1.28 -19.69
C ILE A 712 -5.48 0.10 -19.81
N LEU A 713 -4.83 -0.06 -20.98
CA LEU A 713 -3.85 -1.13 -21.21
C LEU A 713 -2.61 -0.97 -20.33
N LEU A 714 -2.11 0.26 -20.16
CA LEU A 714 -1.02 0.56 -19.24
C LEU A 714 -1.36 0.21 -17.79
N ASP A 715 -2.57 0.56 -17.32
CA ASP A 715 -3.02 0.22 -15.97
C ASP A 715 -3.05 -1.31 -15.78
N ALA A 716 -3.60 -2.05 -16.75
CA ALA A 716 -3.67 -3.51 -16.71
C ALA A 716 -2.28 -4.18 -16.69
N LEU A 717 -1.34 -3.70 -17.51
CA LEU A 717 0.05 -4.17 -17.51
C LEU A 717 0.75 -3.91 -16.17
N MET A 718 0.52 -2.75 -15.57
CA MET A 718 1.10 -2.41 -14.28
C MET A 718 0.50 -3.25 -13.15
N ASP A 719 -0.81 -3.55 -13.20
CA ASP A 719 -1.49 -4.42 -12.23
C ASP A 719 -1.00 -5.88 -12.31
N SER A 720 -0.81 -6.41 -13.53
CA SER A 720 -0.30 -7.78 -13.72
C SER A 720 1.15 -7.95 -13.24
N CYS A 721 1.98 -6.92 -13.39
CA CYS A 721 3.35 -6.92 -12.87
C CYS A 721 3.40 -7.01 -11.33
N GLN A 722 2.34 -6.60 -10.63
CA GLN A 722 2.25 -6.70 -9.17
C GLN A 722 1.82 -8.10 -8.71
N SER A 723 0.94 -8.77 -9.45
CA SER A 723 0.44 -10.11 -9.12
C SER A 723 1.44 -11.22 -9.43
N SER A 724 2.10 -11.17 -10.60
CA SER A 724 3.01 -12.24 -11.10
C SER A 724 4.26 -12.46 -10.22
N ARG A 725 4.84 -11.41 -9.62
CA ARG A 725 6.05 -11.53 -8.78
C ARG A 725 5.79 -12.06 -7.37
N SER A 726 4.55 -12.38 -7.03
CA SER A 726 4.25 -13.18 -5.84
C SER A 726 4.51 -14.69 -6.06
N TYR A 727 4.67 -15.14 -7.31
CA TYR A 727 4.78 -16.55 -7.67
C TYR A 727 6.19 -17.02 -8.05
N ASP A 728 7.10 -16.14 -8.49
CA ASP A 728 8.45 -16.55 -8.89
C ASP A 728 9.52 -16.22 -7.85
N HIS A 729 9.98 -17.27 -7.18
CA HIS A 729 11.18 -17.25 -6.35
C HIS A 729 12.45 -17.19 -7.19
N GLY A 730 13.23 -16.12 -6.97
CA GLY A 730 14.67 -16.12 -7.21
C GLY A 730 15.10 -15.84 -8.65
N GLU A 731 15.48 -14.58 -8.92
CA GLU A 731 16.75 -14.20 -9.56
C GLU A 731 16.76 -12.69 -9.87
N ASN A 732 17.95 -12.15 -10.10
CA ASN A 732 18.28 -10.72 -10.15
C ASN A 732 17.25 -9.81 -10.87
N PRO A 733 16.89 -8.65 -10.28
CA PRO A 733 15.89 -7.73 -10.83
C PRO A 733 16.29 -7.01 -12.12
N ASP A 734 17.57 -7.08 -12.51
CA ASP A 734 18.17 -6.26 -13.57
C ASP A 734 18.27 -6.95 -14.95
N LEU A 735 18.01 -8.26 -15.05
CA LEU A 735 18.14 -9.02 -16.32
C LEU A 735 16.84 -9.70 -16.79
N ALA A 736 15.75 -9.63 -16.03
CA ALA A 736 14.51 -10.33 -16.34
C ALA A 736 13.54 -9.48 -17.20
N LEU A 737 13.88 -9.25 -18.47
CA LEU A 737 12.86 -9.19 -19.54
C LEU A 737 12.56 -10.60 -20.10
N GLY A 738 13.24 -11.62 -19.55
CA GLY A 738 13.20 -12.99 -20.05
C GLY A 738 12.28 -13.97 -19.29
N SER A 739 11.86 -13.68 -18.06
CA SER A 739 11.06 -14.66 -17.27
C SER A 739 9.57 -14.34 -17.13
N CYS A 740 9.13 -13.12 -17.49
CA CYS A 740 7.69 -12.84 -17.64
C CYS A 740 7.26 -13.18 -19.07
N THR A 741 7.21 -14.48 -19.38
CA THR A 741 6.87 -15.00 -20.71
C THR A 741 5.45 -14.64 -21.19
N GLY A 742 4.52 -14.32 -20.27
CA GLY A 742 3.10 -14.07 -20.59
C GLY A 742 2.75 -12.84 -21.46
N ASN A 743 3.53 -11.75 -21.44
CA ASN A 743 2.98 -10.42 -21.80
C ASN A 743 3.69 -9.66 -22.92
N ARG A 744 4.55 -10.31 -23.72
CA ARG A 744 5.19 -9.64 -24.86
C ARG A 744 4.20 -9.22 -25.93
N ASP A 745 3.18 -10.03 -26.18
CA ASP A 745 2.24 -9.78 -27.28
C ASP A 745 1.34 -8.57 -26.97
N VAL A 746 0.76 -8.51 -25.76
CA VAL A 746 -0.03 -7.35 -25.31
C VAL A 746 0.83 -6.09 -25.23
N PHE A 747 2.08 -6.20 -24.77
CA PHE A 747 3.00 -5.08 -24.79
C PHE A 747 3.34 -4.63 -26.22
N SER A 748 3.46 -5.56 -27.18
CA SER A 748 3.65 -5.20 -28.59
C SER A 748 2.43 -4.48 -29.19
N ARG A 749 1.21 -4.84 -28.77
CA ARG A 749 -0.01 -4.09 -29.15
C ARG A 749 0.05 -2.65 -28.66
N LEU A 750 0.53 -2.42 -27.43
CA LEU A 750 0.77 -1.07 -26.93
C LEU A 750 1.76 -0.31 -27.81
N GLN A 751 2.87 -0.95 -28.22
CA GLN A 751 3.85 -0.31 -29.10
C GLN A 751 3.24 0.09 -30.46
N GLU A 752 2.38 -0.75 -31.03
CA GLU A 752 1.67 -0.47 -32.28
C GLU A 752 0.69 0.70 -32.13
N MET A 753 -0.21 0.65 -31.14
CA MET A 753 -1.18 1.73 -30.88
C MET A 753 -0.51 3.07 -30.58
N VAL A 754 0.63 3.03 -29.90
CA VAL A 754 1.46 4.19 -29.62
C VAL A 754 2.15 4.71 -30.89
N GLY A 755 2.57 3.82 -31.79
CA GLY A 755 3.05 4.17 -33.12
C GLY A 755 1.97 4.88 -33.95
N ASP A 756 0.71 4.42 -33.87
CA ASP A 756 -0.44 5.07 -34.52
C ASP A 756 -0.73 6.45 -33.93
N LEU A 757 -0.63 6.61 -32.60
CA LEU A 757 -0.75 7.91 -31.94
C LEU A 757 0.33 8.91 -32.40
N GLU A 758 1.55 8.45 -32.68
CA GLU A 758 2.62 9.30 -33.22
C GLU A 758 2.41 9.70 -34.69
N GLN A 759 1.70 8.87 -35.48
CA GLN A 759 1.47 9.06 -36.92
C GLN A 759 0.11 9.67 -37.25
N GLY A 760 -0.83 9.67 -36.31
CA GLY A 760 -2.21 10.10 -36.50
C GLY A 760 -2.34 11.61 -36.81
N PRO A 761 -3.42 12.01 -37.52
CA PRO A 761 -3.67 13.42 -37.81
C PRO A 761 -3.87 14.20 -36.49
N VAL A 762 -3.24 15.38 -36.42
CA VAL A 762 -3.47 16.37 -35.35
C VAL A 762 -4.98 16.54 -35.18
N ALA A 763 -5.48 16.28 -33.97
CA ALA A 763 -6.90 16.28 -33.66
C ALA A 763 -7.62 17.50 -34.26
N PRO A 764 -8.86 17.35 -34.79
CA PRO A 764 -9.60 18.45 -35.39
C PRO A 764 -9.78 19.58 -34.37
N LEU A 765 -9.60 20.82 -34.85
CA LEU A 765 -9.73 22.07 -34.10
C LEU A 765 -10.94 22.05 -33.16
N GLY A 766 -10.72 21.88 -31.85
CA GLY A 766 -11.80 21.89 -30.87
C GLY A 766 -11.47 21.40 -29.46
N HIS A 767 -10.37 20.66 -29.27
CA HIS A 767 -9.94 20.23 -27.93
C HIS A 767 -8.76 21.07 -27.43
N SER A 768 -8.93 21.68 -26.26
CA SER A 768 -7.90 22.46 -25.59
C SER A 768 -6.67 21.60 -25.30
N PRO A 769 -5.45 22.05 -25.62
CA PRO A 769 -4.22 21.26 -25.56
C PRO A 769 -3.64 21.19 -24.12
N SER A 770 -4.47 20.91 -23.12
CA SER A 770 -4.08 20.97 -21.70
C SER A 770 -3.95 19.61 -21.01
N ARG A 771 -4.12 18.48 -21.70
CA ARG A 771 -3.84 17.16 -21.12
C ARG A 771 -2.38 16.79 -21.43
N GLY A 772 -1.57 16.68 -20.38
CA GLY A 772 -0.21 16.13 -20.50
C GLY A 772 -0.24 14.71 -21.07
N HIS A 773 0.88 14.27 -21.64
CA HIS A 773 1.00 12.98 -22.31
C HIS A 773 0.45 11.83 -21.45
N PHE A 774 -0.45 11.01 -22.00
CA PHE A 774 -1.24 10.01 -21.27
C PHE A 774 -0.39 9.10 -20.36
N LEU A 775 0.77 8.64 -20.85
CA LEU A 775 1.73 7.80 -20.11
C LEU A 775 2.14 8.40 -18.75
N PHE A 776 2.58 9.67 -18.74
CA PHE A 776 3.05 10.32 -17.50
C PHE A 776 1.89 10.67 -16.57
N THR A 777 0.68 10.88 -17.11
CA THR A 777 -0.54 11.06 -16.33
C THR A 777 -0.88 9.80 -15.55
N VAL A 778 -0.80 8.63 -16.19
CA VAL A 778 -1.01 7.32 -15.53
C VAL A 778 0.04 7.08 -14.44
N PHE A 779 1.34 7.27 -14.76
CA PHE A 779 2.43 7.08 -13.80
C PHE A 779 2.27 7.99 -12.58
N ARG A 780 1.96 9.28 -12.79
CA ARG A 780 1.78 10.24 -11.70
C ARG A 780 0.59 9.86 -10.81
N ARG A 781 -0.56 9.53 -11.40
CA ARG A 781 -1.76 9.13 -10.64
C ARG A 781 -1.49 7.93 -9.74
N ARG A 782 -0.79 6.91 -10.24
CA ARG A 782 -0.47 5.70 -9.45
C ARG A 782 0.52 5.98 -8.32
N LEU A 783 1.61 6.67 -8.62
CA LEU A 783 2.62 6.99 -7.61
C LEU A 783 2.09 7.96 -6.54
N GLN A 784 1.18 8.88 -6.89
CA GLN A 784 0.51 9.76 -5.94
C GLN A 784 -0.42 9.01 -4.98
N ALA A 785 -1.10 7.96 -5.44
CA ALA A 785 -1.92 7.11 -4.58
C ALA A 785 -1.08 6.43 -3.46
N LEU A 786 0.22 6.26 -3.68
CA LEU A 786 1.17 5.67 -2.72
C LEU A 786 1.97 6.71 -1.90
N ALA A 787 1.76 8.01 -2.11
CA ALA A 787 2.57 9.06 -1.50
C ALA A 787 2.27 9.33 0.00
N GLY A 788 1.12 8.87 0.51
CA GLY A 788 0.63 9.17 1.87
C GLY A 788 0.94 8.13 2.95
N GLY A 789 1.56 7.00 2.62
CA GLY A 789 1.85 5.94 3.60
C GLY A 789 3.25 6.08 4.20
N GLY A 790 3.33 6.37 5.51
CA GLY A 790 4.60 6.40 6.27
C GLY A 790 5.22 5.02 6.53
N ASP A 791 4.60 3.94 6.03
CA ASP A 791 5.01 2.56 6.28
C ASP A 791 6.10 2.09 5.30
N MET A 792 7.01 1.24 5.77
CA MET A 792 8.04 0.64 4.90
C MET A 792 7.42 -0.15 3.74
N ALA A 793 6.25 -0.76 3.94
CA ALA A 793 5.53 -1.51 2.92
C ALA A 793 5.09 -0.63 1.74
N THR A 794 4.56 0.56 2.02
CA THR A 794 4.14 1.52 0.97
C THR A 794 5.34 2.10 0.24
N CYS A 795 6.46 2.32 0.94
CA CYS A 795 7.72 2.73 0.31
C CYS A 795 8.25 1.68 -0.69
N LEU A 796 8.25 0.40 -0.29
CA LEU A 796 8.65 -0.71 -1.17
C LEU A 796 7.69 -0.89 -2.34
N GLN A 797 6.38 -0.75 -2.10
CA GLN A 797 5.38 -0.81 -3.16
C GLN A 797 5.58 0.31 -4.18
N ARG A 798 5.83 1.54 -3.71
CA ARG A 798 6.13 2.69 -4.57
C ARG A 798 7.41 2.47 -5.38
N GLN A 799 8.46 1.93 -4.77
CA GLN A 799 9.69 1.59 -5.48
C GLN A 799 9.45 0.52 -6.57
N ARG A 800 8.62 -0.49 -6.28
CA ARG A 800 8.23 -1.52 -7.26
C ARG A 800 7.44 -0.92 -8.43
N GLU A 801 6.45 -0.08 -8.15
CA GLU A 801 5.68 0.60 -9.20
C GLU A 801 6.60 1.45 -10.08
N LEU A 802 7.54 2.19 -9.48
CA LEU A 802 8.46 3.03 -10.23
C LEU A 802 9.41 2.23 -11.14
N LEU A 803 9.87 1.05 -10.70
CA LEU A 803 10.64 0.13 -11.54
C LEU A 803 9.81 -0.42 -12.71
N THR A 804 8.53 -0.70 -12.49
CA THR A 804 7.62 -1.11 -13.57
C THR A 804 7.39 0.03 -14.57
N CYS A 805 7.17 1.27 -14.10
CA CYS A 805 7.09 2.45 -14.96
C CYS A 805 8.35 2.62 -15.82
N LYS A 806 9.54 2.46 -15.22
CA LYS A 806 10.82 2.48 -15.93
C LYS A 806 10.86 1.41 -17.03
N ARG A 807 10.47 0.18 -16.73
CA ARG A 807 10.49 -0.94 -17.71
C ARG A 807 9.55 -0.68 -18.88
N ILE A 808 8.33 -0.24 -18.60
CA ILE A 808 7.35 0.11 -19.64
C ILE A 808 7.90 1.22 -20.52
N LEU A 809 8.43 2.30 -19.92
CA LEU A 809 9.00 3.42 -20.65
C LEU A 809 10.11 2.98 -21.62
N LEU A 810 11.02 2.12 -21.16
CA LEU A 810 12.13 1.62 -21.98
C LEU A 810 11.70 0.71 -23.13
N GLY A 811 10.56 0.04 -22.99
CA GLY A 811 9.99 -0.79 -24.04
C GLY A 811 9.21 -0.01 -25.09
N LEU A 812 8.80 1.23 -24.81
CA LEU A 812 8.09 2.07 -25.78
C LEU A 812 9.06 2.78 -26.74
N PRO A 813 8.58 3.33 -27.88
CA PRO A 813 9.40 4.16 -28.76
C PRO A 813 10.04 5.36 -28.03
N PRO A 814 11.37 5.60 -28.19
CA PRO A 814 12.05 6.74 -27.57
C PRO A 814 11.50 8.13 -27.93
N SER A 815 10.80 8.23 -29.05
CA SER A 815 10.20 9.48 -29.55
C SER A 815 9.13 10.04 -28.63
N LEU A 816 8.42 9.21 -27.85
CA LEU A 816 7.36 9.61 -26.92
C LEU A 816 7.81 10.51 -25.78
N LEU A 817 9.12 10.52 -25.48
CA LEU A 817 9.68 11.43 -24.48
C LEU A 817 9.55 12.89 -24.92
N PHE A 818 9.33 13.14 -26.21
CA PHE A 818 9.29 14.45 -26.83
C PHE A 818 7.91 14.72 -27.40
N SER A 819 7.31 15.84 -27.01
CA SER A 819 6.08 16.36 -27.61
C SER A 819 6.42 17.11 -28.89
N HIS A 820 5.63 16.89 -29.95
CA HIS A 820 5.83 17.56 -31.23
C HIS A 820 5.17 18.94 -31.25
N PRO A 821 5.83 19.95 -31.82
CA PRO A 821 5.24 21.28 -31.97
C PRO A 821 4.07 21.25 -32.96
N GLN A 822 2.95 21.90 -32.61
CA GLN A 822 1.85 22.17 -33.55
C GLN A 822 2.33 23.06 -34.70
N GLU A 823 1.75 22.89 -35.89
CA GLU A 823 1.98 23.79 -37.03
C GLU A 823 1.78 25.25 -36.60
N GLY A 824 2.87 26.03 -36.55
CA GLY A 824 2.87 27.45 -36.17
C GLY A 824 3.59 27.81 -34.86
N GLN A 825 4.05 26.85 -34.06
CA GLN A 825 4.87 27.08 -32.86
C GLN A 825 6.37 26.85 -33.11
N PRO A 826 7.30 27.40 -32.29
CA PRO A 826 8.74 27.29 -32.53
C PRO A 826 9.18 25.82 -32.63
N ALA A 827 10.19 25.58 -33.48
CA ALA A 827 10.68 24.26 -33.93
C ALA A 827 11.30 23.35 -32.85
N THR A 828 11.08 23.63 -31.56
CA THR A 828 11.70 22.92 -30.43
C THR A 828 10.83 21.77 -29.93
N PRO A 829 11.34 20.54 -29.83
CA PRO A 829 10.63 19.46 -29.15
C PRO A 829 10.59 19.72 -27.63
N SER A 830 9.39 19.70 -27.01
CA SER A 830 9.25 19.83 -25.55
C SER A 830 9.37 18.45 -24.88
N CYS A 831 10.03 18.38 -23.72
CA CYS A 831 10.14 17.16 -22.91
C CYS A 831 9.78 17.42 -21.42
N ASP A 832 8.93 18.43 -21.17
CA ASP A 832 8.58 18.90 -19.81
C ASP A 832 7.97 17.79 -18.93
N ASN A 833 7.13 16.91 -19.52
CA ASN A 833 6.51 15.80 -18.79
C ASN A 833 7.56 14.77 -18.32
N PHE A 834 8.57 14.48 -19.15
CA PHE A 834 9.67 13.61 -18.78
C PHE A 834 10.56 14.25 -17.72
N PHE A 835 10.88 15.55 -17.85
CA PHE A 835 11.64 16.28 -16.84
C PHE A 835 10.95 16.27 -15.48
N HIS A 836 9.64 16.52 -15.45
CA HIS A 836 8.88 16.40 -14.21
C HIS A 836 9.00 15.00 -13.63
N PHE A 837 8.82 13.95 -14.43
CA PHE A 837 8.90 12.57 -13.95
C PHE A 837 10.30 12.20 -13.42
N VAL A 838 11.36 12.68 -14.09
CA VAL A 838 12.74 12.48 -13.64
C VAL A 838 12.98 13.19 -12.31
N ASN A 839 12.63 14.47 -12.23
CA ASN A 839 12.87 15.30 -11.07
C ASN A 839 11.99 14.93 -9.87
N SER A 840 10.78 14.38 -10.06
CA SER A 840 9.91 14.02 -8.93
C SER A 840 10.08 12.57 -8.48
N GLU A 841 10.32 11.63 -9.40
CA GLU A 841 10.27 10.19 -9.10
C GLU A 841 11.57 9.47 -9.45
N LEU A 842 12.04 9.49 -10.71
CA LEU A 842 13.18 8.65 -11.13
C LEU A 842 14.49 8.99 -10.42
N ARG A 843 14.70 10.24 -10.00
CA ARG A 843 15.89 10.63 -9.22
C ARG A 843 16.06 9.79 -7.95
N ASN A 844 14.97 9.27 -7.39
CA ASN A 844 14.98 8.45 -6.18
C ASN A 844 15.40 6.98 -6.42
N LEU A 845 15.51 6.55 -7.69
CA LEU A 845 16.11 5.25 -8.07
C LEU A 845 17.60 5.34 -8.41
N CYS A 846 18.22 6.52 -8.31
CA CYS A 846 19.64 6.71 -8.58
C CYS A 846 20.48 6.15 -7.42
N PHE A 847 20.92 4.90 -7.53
CA PHE A 847 21.73 4.25 -6.48
C PHE A 847 23.19 4.75 -6.44
N HIS A 848 23.67 5.44 -7.49
CA HIS A 848 25.07 5.87 -7.62
C HIS A 848 25.20 7.28 -8.24
N ASP A 849 25.93 8.16 -7.56
CA ASP A 849 26.55 9.41 -8.08
C ASP A 849 25.64 10.42 -8.78
N CYS A 850 24.40 10.62 -8.32
CA CYS A 850 23.47 11.57 -8.94
C CYS A 850 23.34 11.33 -10.46
N ALA A 851 23.18 10.07 -10.85
CA ALA A 851 23.04 9.65 -12.23
C ALA A 851 21.94 8.61 -12.40
N LEU A 852 21.18 8.76 -13.48
CA LEU A 852 20.24 7.77 -14.00
C LEU A 852 21.01 6.56 -14.54
N THR A 853 20.30 5.45 -14.62
CA THR A 853 20.83 4.22 -15.20
C THR A 853 21.08 4.37 -16.71
N HIS A 854 22.00 3.55 -17.23
CA HIS A 854 22.47 3.65 -18.61
C HIS A 854 21.34 3.52 -19.66
N ASP A 855 20.44 2.56 -19.43
CA ASP A 855 19.25 2.27 -20.23
C ASP A 855 18.34 3.50 -20.43
N ILE A 856 17.96 4.22 -19.36
CA ILE A 856 17.14 5.45 -19.48
C ILE A 856 17.91 6.55 -20.21
N THR A 857 19.19 6.70 -19.88
CA THR A 857 20.03 7.76 -20.46
C THR A 857 20.12 7.58 -21.98
N VAL A 858 20.46 6.38 -22.45
CA VAL A 858 20.52 6.05 -23.88
C VAL A 858 19.15 6.23 -24.53
N HIS A 859 18.07 5.81 -23.86
CA HIS A 859 16.72 5.96 -24.38
C HIS A 859 16.36 7.43 -24.63
N PHE A 860 16.68 8.33 -23.70
CA PHE A 860 16.49 9.78 -23.88
C PHE A 860 17.23 10.31 -25.11
N PHE A 861 18.54 10.03 -25.25
CA PHE A 861 19.29 10.56 -26.39
C PHE A 861 18.88 9.93 -27.72
N ARG A 862 18.44 8.66 -27.75
CA ARG A 862 17.82 8.07 -28.94
C ARG A 862 16.56 8.81 -29.35
N GLY A 863 15.71 9.13 -28.38
CA GLY A 863 14.51 9.93 -28.58
C GLY A 863 14.81 11.34 -29.07
N LEU A 864 15.81 12.00 -28.48
CA LEU A 864 16.23 13.35 -28.86
C LEU A 864 16.64 13.38 -30.33
N LEU A 865 17.51 12.45 -30.75
CA LEU A 865 17.94 12.39 -32.14
C LEU A 865 16.77 12.10 -33.09
N ASN A 866 15.84 11.23 -32.72
CA ASN A 866 14.64 10.97 -33.51
C ASN A 866 13.73 12.21 -33.62
N ALA A 867 13.58 12.98 -32.54
CA ALA A 867 12.81 14.22 -32.54
C ALA A 867 13.47 15.30 -33.41
N CYS A 868 14.80 15.42 -33.35
CA CYS A 868 15.56 16.34 -34.19
C CYS A 868 15.37 16.05 -35.69
N LEU A 869 15.22 14.78 -36.10
CA LEU A 869 14.96 14.42 -37.51
C LEU A 869 13.64 14.99 -38.05
N ARG A 870 12.64 15.19 -37.19
CA ARG A 870 11.33 15.74 -37.57
C ARG A 870 11.35 17.28 -37.59
N SER A 871 12.45 17.92 -37.19
CA SER A 871 12.61 19.38 -37.13
C SER A 871 13.26 19.94 -38.41
N SER A 872 13.02 21.23 -38.70
CA SER A 872 13.61 21.92 -39.85
C SER A 872 15.12 22.13 -39.71
N ASP A 873 15.63 22.29 -38.48
CA ASP A 873 17.06 22.37 -38.16
C ASP A 873 17.40 21.40 -37.01
N PRO A 874 17.93 20.21 -37.32
CA PRO A 874 18.18 19.18 -36.31
C PRO A 874 19.27 19.56 -35.31
N ALA A 875 20.26 20.38 -35.71
CA ALA A 875 21.34 20.79 -34.83
C ALA A 875 20.85 21.83 -33.81
N LEU A 876 20.08 22.82 -34.27
CA LEU A 876 19.48 23.82 -33.41
C LEU A 876 18.45 23.20 -32.44
N ALA A 877 17.63 22.26 -32.90
CA ALA A 877 16.67 21.56 -32.05
C ALA A 877 17.37 20.75 -30.94
N ALA A 878 18.49 20.09 -31.25
CA ALA A 878 19.30 19.38 -30.27
C ALA A 878 19.89 20.35 -29.23
N ASP A 879 20.46 21.47 -29.68
CA ASP A 879 21.09 22.45 -28.79
C ASP A 879 20.07 23.11 -27.86
N LEU A 880 18.90 23.49 -28.35
CA LEU A 880 17.85 24.09 -27.54
C LEU A 880 17.33 23.11 -26.47
N THR A 881 17.16 21.84 -26.83
CA THR A 881 16.70 20.81 -25.89
C THR A 881 17.74 20.49 -24.82
N LEU A 882 19.02 20.43 -25.20
CA LEU A 882 20.12 20.22 -24.26
C LEU A 882 20.34 21.45 -23.35
N THR A 883 20.10 22.65 -23.86
CA THR A 883 20.08 23.88 -23.04
C THR A 883 18.92 23.86 -22.04
N ALA A 884 17.74 23.38 -22.44
CA ALA A 884 16.63 23.16 -21.52
C ALA A 884 16.99 22.12 -20.44
N CYS A 885 17.68 21.03 -20.80
CA CYS A 885 18.18 20.06 -19.83
C CYS A 885 19.09 20.71 -18.78
N GLN A 886 19.93 21.68 -19.15
CA GLN A 886 20.84 22.35 -18.19
C GLN A 886 20.10 23.10 -17.08
N THR A 887 18.91 23.63 -17.37
CA THR A 887 18.15 24.47 -16.43
C THR A 887 17.00 23.73 -15.74
N GLN A 888 16.35 22.81 -16.46
CA GLN A 888 15.14 22.12 -16.00
C GLN A 888 15.41 20.69 -15.51
N CYS A 889 16.39 19.96 -16.06
CA CYS A 889 16.66 18.56 -15.72
C CYS A 889 18.15 18.18 -15.86
N PRO A 890 19.04 18.79 -15.03
CA PRO A 890 20.49 18.62 -15.15
C PRO A 890 20.95 17.17 -14.95
N LEU A 891 20.13 16.34 -14.30
CA LEU A 891 20.40 14.92 -14.04
C LEU A 891 20.63 14.10 -15.31
N VAL A 892 19.96 14.45 -16.42
CA VAL A 892 20.14 13.75 -17.70
C VAL A 892 21.57 13.95 -18.24
N LEU A 893 22.13 15.15 -18.06
CA LEU A 893 23.48 15.49 -18.53
C LEU A 893 24.57 14.91 -17.64
N THR A 894 24.40 14.88 -16.31
CA THR A 894 25.34 14.17 -15.42
C THR A 894 25.38 12.67 -15.73
N SER A 895 24.22 12.09 -16.02
CA SER A 895 24.09 10.69 -16.45
C SER A 895 24.80 10.46 -17.80
N ALA A 896 24.64 11.37 -18.75
CA ALA A 896 25.33 11.32 -20.04
C ALA A 896 26.85 11.32 -19.87
N LEU A 897 27.39 12.15 -18.95
CA LEU A 897 28.81 12.19 -18.64
C LEU A 897 29.31 10.88 -18.02
N LEU A 898 28.56 10.28 -17.09
CA LEU A 898 28.91 8.99 -16.49
C LEU A 898 29.02 7.87 -17.54
N TRP A 899 28.04 7.84 -18.46
CA TRP A 899 27.92 6.81 -19.49
C TRP A 899 28.55 7.18 -20.83
N TRP A 900 29.24 8.32 -20.92
CA TRP A 900 29.79 8.87 -22.16
C TRP A 900 30.61 7.88 -22.99
N PRO A 901 31.49 7.03 -22.42
CA PRO A 901 32.27 6.06 -23.21
C PRO A 901 31.41 5.08 -24.03
N HIS A 902 30.19 4.76 -23.57
CA HIS A 902 29.26 3.87 -24.26
C HIS A 902 28.27 4.66 -25.14
N LEU A 903 27.90 5.88 -24.72
CA LEU A 903 26.96 6.74 -25.40
C LEU A 903 27.56 7.39 -26.67
N GLU A 904 28.80 7.86 -26.58
CA GLU A 904 29.53 8.55 -27.66
C GLU A 904 29.53 7.79 -29.00
N PRO A 905 29.93 6.51 -29.09
CA PRO A 905 29.94 5.79 -30.37
C PRO A 905 28.54 5.62 -30.95
N GLU A 906 27.52 5.45 -30.11
CA GLU A 906 26.14 5.31 -30.57
C GLU A 906 25.61 6.64 -31.16
N LEU A 907 25.81 7.76 -30.46
CA LEU A 907 25.39 9.07 -30.94
C LEU A 907 26.10 9.45 -32.24
N HIS A 908 27.41 9.22 -32.33
CA HIS A 908 28.16 9.47 -33.55
C HIS A 908 27.69 8.60 -34.72
N CYS A 909 27.45 7.30 -34.48
CA CYS A 909 26.98 6.40 -35.53
C CYS A 909 25.60 6.83 -36.07
N ARG A 910 24.66 7.15 -35.19
CA ARG A 910 23.31 7.61 -35.56
C ARG A 910 23.35 8.98 -36.25
N TRP A 911 24.09 9.95 -35.70
CA TRP A 911 24.20 11.29 -36.27
C TRP A 911 24.83 11.27 -37.68
N ARG A 912 25.91 10.50 -37.89
CA ARG A 912 26.56 10.36 -39.20
C ARG A 912 25.69 9.68 -40.26
N LYS A 913 24.77 8.79 -39.86
CA LYS A 913 23.84 8.15 -40.79
C LYS A 913 22.87 9.16 -41.41
N TRP A 914 22.56 10.25 -40.71
CA TRP A 914 21.52 11.20 -41.11
C TRP A 914 22.05 12.58 -41.49
N SER A 915 23.21 12.97 -40.97
CA SER A 915 23.86 14.24 -41.25
C SER A 915 25.34 14.01 -41.54
N GLN A 916 25.87 14.71 -42.56
CA GLN A 916 27.31 14.69 -42.87
C GLN A 916 28.11 15.70 -42.03
N GLY A 917 27.43 16.42 -41.12
CA GLY A 917 28.01 17.47 -40.29
C GLY A 917 28.61 16.97 -38.97
N PRO A 918 29.33 17.85 -38.24
CA PRO A 918 29.79 17.55 -36.89
C PRO A 918 28.61 17.39 -35.92
N LEU A 919 28.86 16.81 -34.73
CA LEU A 919 27.85 16.72 -33.67
C LEU A 919 27.36 18.13 -33.25
N PRO A 920 26.13 18.25 -32.73
CA PRO A 920 25.62 19.48 -32.15
C PRO A 920 26.59 20.09 -31.12
N PRO A 921 26.77 21.42 -31.11
CA PRO A 921 27.61 22.14 -30.15
C PRO A 921 27.43 21.73 -28.69
N GLU A 922 26.19 21.56 -28.19
CA GLU A 922 25.97 21.16 -26.79
C GLU A 922 26.46 19.73 -26.49
N LEU A 923 26.37 18.81 -27.46
CA LEU A 923 26.96 17.47 -27.33
C LEU A 923 28.49 17.50 -27.38
N GLN A 924 29.07 18.42 -28.18
CA GLN A 924 30.52 18.64 -28.19
C GLN A 924 31.01 19.16 -26.83
N ARG A 925 30.25 20.00 -26.14
CA ARG A 925 30.60 20.49 -24.79
C ARG A 925 30.68 19.35 -23.76
N LEU A 926 29.79 18.35 -23.83
CA LEU A 926 29.89 17.16 -22.97
C LEU A 926 31.18 16.37 -23.26
N GLN A 927 31.53 16.25 -24.54
CA GLN A 927 32.77 15.63 -24.97
C GLN A 927 34.00 16.41 -24.47
N GLU A 928 33.96 17.75 -24.54
CA GLU A 928 35.01 18.64 -24.04
C GLU A 928 35.18 18.54 -22.52
N ALA A 929 34.09 18.50 -21.76
CA ALA A 929 34.14 18.31 -20.30
C ALA A 929 34.79 16.97 -19.92
N GLN A 930 34.49 15.89 -20.66
CA GLN A 930 35.14 14.60 -20.48
C GLN A 930 36.63 14.63 -20.86
N ARG A 931 36.99 15.28 -21.98
CA ARG A 931 38.40 15.44 -22.38
C ARG A 931 39.18 16.26 -21.36
N PHE A 932 38.60 17.33 -20.82
CA PHE A 932 39.16 18.16 -19.75
C PHE A 932 39.43 17.32 -18.49
N ALA A 933 38.44 16.55 -18.04
CA ALA A 933 38.60 15.66 -16.88
C ALA A 933 39.72 14.62 -17.09
N ARG A 934 39.83 14.05 -18.30
CA ARG A 934 40.90 13.10 -18.65
C ARG A 934 42.28 13.75 -18.76
N SER A 935 42.39 14.98 -19.28
CA SER A 935 43.66 15.69 -19.37
C SER A 935 44.23 16.03 -17.99
N LEU A 936 43.38 16.30 -17.00
CA LEU A 936 43.83 16.53 -15.63
C LEU A 936 44.40 15.27 -14.96
N LEU A 937 43.93 14.09 -15.38
CA LEU A 937 44.41 12.79 -14.91
C LEU A 937 45.64 12.29 -15.66
N SER A 938 45.99 12.86 -16.82
CA SER A 938 47.16 12.43 -17.59
C SER A 938 48.46 12.96 -16.99
N LEU A 939 49.52 12.16 -17.11
CA LEU A 939 50.87 12.48 -16.61
C LEU A 939 51.59 13.53 -17.48
N ASP A 940 51.15 13.74 -18.72
CA ASP A 940 51.92 14.45 -19.76
C ASP A 940 51.66 15.96 -19.85
N THR A 941 50.80 16.54 -19.01
CA THR A 941 50.47 17.98 -19.08
C THR A 941 50.54 18.68 -17.73
N ASP A 942 51.46 19.65 -17.62
CA ASP A 942 51.65 20.52 -16.44
C ASP A 942 50.74 21.75 -16.44
N VAL A 943 50.14 22.11 -17.59
CA VAL A 943 49.25 23.27 -17.72
C VAL A 943 47.82 22.79 -17.95
N ALA A 944 46.93 23.08 -16.99
CA ALA A 944 45.50 22.80 -17.12
C ALA A 944 44.86 23.74 -18.17
N SER A 945 44.18 23.19 -19.16
CA SER A 945 43.31 23.97 -20.05
C SER A 945 42.17 24.62 -19.24
N PRO A 946 41.62 25.78 -19.66
CA PRO A 946 40.47 26.37 -18.97
C PRO A 946 39.26 25.44 -19.06
N ALA A 947 38.55 25.23 -17.94
CA ALA A 947 37.37 24.38 -17.91
C ALA A 947 36.27 24.90 -18.88
N PRO A 948 35.69 24.03 -19.72
CA PRO A 948 34.58 24.42 -20.59
C PRO A 948 33.33 24.76 -19.77
N GLY A 949 32.57 25.76 -20.23
CA GLY A 949 31.30 26.13 -19.61
C GLY A 949 30.18 25.15 -20.00
N PRO A 950 29.18 24.88 -19.13
CA PRO A 950 28.99 25.42 -17.78
C PRO A 950 29.89 24.78 -16.71
N ALA A 951 30.23 25.52 -15.65
CA ALA A 951 31.15 25.07 -14.59
C ALA A 951 30.69 23.76 -13.90
N TRP A 952 29.38 23.58 -13.68
CA TRP A 952 28.84 22.38 -13.05
C TRP A 952 28.97 21.11 -13.91
N VAL A 953 28.92 21.23 -15.24
CA VAL A 953 29.08 20.09 -16.17
C VAL A 953 30.52 19.59 -16.14
N SER A 954 31.48 20.52 -16.12
CA SER A 954 32.90 20.22 -15.98
C SER A 954 33.24 19.65 -14.61
N ALA A 955 32.60 20.15 -13.53
CA ALA A 955 32.72 19.59 -12.18
C ALA A 955 32.18 18.14 -12.11
N ALA A 956 31.03 17.86 -12.73
CA ALA A 956 30.46 16.52 -12.80
C ALA A 956 31.40 15.55 -13.53
N GLY A 957 31.91 15.94 -14.71
CA GLY A 957 32.87 15.14 -15.47
C GLY A 957 34.15 14.85 -14.68
N LEU A 958 34.67 15.86 -13.96
CA LEU A 958 35.85 15.73 -13.11
C LEU A 958 35.61 14.81 -11.91
N HIS A 959 34.49 14.96 -11.20
CA HIS A 959 34.12 14.10 -10.07
C HIS A 959 34.09 12.62 -10.49
N LEU A 960 33.43 12.33 -11.61
CA LEU A 960 33.32 10.98 -12.15
C LEU A 960 34.69 10.39 -12.55
N ALA A 961 35.57 11.22 -13.09
CA ALA A 961 36.92 10.81 -13.47
C ALA A 961 37.81 10.56 -12.23
N VAL A 962 37.73 11.42 -11.21
CA VAL A 962 38.42 11.31 -9.92
C VAL A 962 38.01 10.04 -9.16
N ARG A 963 36.72 9.68 -9.20
CA ARG A 963 36.22 8.43 -8.61
C ARG A 963 36.83 7.19 -9.25
N ARG A 964 37.03 7.20 -10.58
CA ARG A 964 37.62 6.08 -11.34
C ARG A 964 39.16 6.02 -11.25
N ALA A 965 39.82 7.11 -10.87
CA ALA A 965 41.28 7.22 -10.76
C ALA A 965 41.83 6.49 -9.50
N ARG A 966 43.15 6.50 -9.25
CA ARG A 966 43.74 6.01 -7.97
C ARG A 966 43.90 7.16 -6.96
N LYS A 967 44.12 6.84 -5.67
CA LYS A 967 44.25 7.85 -4.58
C LYS A 967 45.41 8.84 -4.80
N GLU A 968 46.50 8.41 -5.42
CA GLU A 968 47.65 9.27 -5.71
C GLU A 968 47.34 10.30 -6.81
N ASP A 969 46.38 9.99 -7.68
CA ASP A 969 45.98 10.86 -8.79
C ASP A 969 45.07 11.99 -8.29
N THR A 970 44.31 11.79 -7.22
CA THR A 970 43.34 12.79 -6.72
C THR A 970 44.02 14.02 -6.11
N VAL A 971 45.06 13.83 -5.30
CA VAL A 971 45.86 14.93 -4.72
C VAL A 971 46.56 15.74 -5.82
N ARG A 972 47.07 15.04 -6.85
CA ARG A 972 47.70 15.69 -8.01
C ARG A 972 46.70 16.48 -8.83
N VAL A 973 45.52 15.93 -9.12
CA VAL A 973 44.44 16.64 -9.82
C VAL A 973 44.06 17.92 -9.08
N LEU A 974 43.90 17.86 -7.75
CA LEU A 974 43.55 19.01 -6.93
C LEU A 974 44.64 20.10 -6.95
N SER A 975 45.93 19.73 -7.00
CA SER A 975 47.03 20.71 -7.18
C SER A 975 47.01 21.42 -8.54
N LYS A 976 46.50 20.76 -9.59
CA LYS A 976 46.35 21.35 -10.94
C LYS A 976 45.12 22.28 -11.06
N LEU A 977 44.21 22.27 -10.10
CA LEU A 977 42.99 23.09 -10.09
C LEU A 977 43.18 24.51 -9.52
N ASP A 978 44.38 24.84 -9.04
CA ASP A 978 44.68 26.15 -8.42
C ASP A 978 44.43 27.33 -9.39
N GLY A 979 44.47 27.11 -10.71
CA GLY A 979 44.19 28.13 -11.74
C GLY A 979 42.74 28.17 -12.27
N GLN A 980 41.82 27.35 -11.76
CA GLN A 980 40.46 27.21 -12.31
C GLN A 980 39.41 28.08 -11.57
N ARG A 981 38.23 28.25 -12.19
CA ARG A 981 37.11 29.06 -11.67
C ARG A 981 36.62 28.55 -10.31
N GLU A 982 36.26 29.45 -9.40
CA GLU A 982 35.79 29.11 -8.04
C GLU A 982 34.48 28.30 -8.05
N GLU A 983 33.57 28.62 -8.97
CA GLU A 983 32.30 27.89 -9.15
C GLU A 983 32.52 26.39 -9.42
N LEU A 984 33.57 26.04 -10.17
CA LEU A 984 33.92 24.65 -10.47
C LEU A 984 34.21 23.86 -9.18
N LEU A 985 34.95 24.46 -8.24
CA LEU A 985 35.32 23.83 -6.98
C LEU A 985 34.11 23.64 -6.06
N VAL A 986 33.18 24.60 -6.05
CA VAL A 986 31.93 24.51 -5.26
C VAL A 986 31.04 23.36 -5.78
N PHE A 987 30.87 23.24 -7.10
CA PHE A 987 30.13 22.12 -7.68
C PHE A 987 30.86 20.78 -7.49
N LEU A 988 32.19 20.76 -7.59
CA LEU A 988 32.99 19.55 -7.36
C LEU A 988 32.84 19.05 -5.91
N PHE A 989 32.81 19.97 -4.95
CA PHE A 989 32.54 19.63 -3.55
C PHE A 989 31.12 19.09 -3.37
N ALA A 990 30.12 19.70 -4.00
CA ALA A 990 28.74 19.23 -3.95
C ALA A 990 28.56 17.80 -4.50
N PHE A 991 29.14 17.49 -5.67
CA PHE A 991 29.13 16.13 -6.22
C PHE A 991 29.88 15.14 -5.33
N SER A 992 30.98 15.57 -4.72
CA SER A 992 31.76 14.72 -3.80
C SER A 992 30.99 14.38 -2.52
N LEU A 993 30.22 15.33 -1.98
CA LEU A 993 29.30 15.08 -0.86
C LEU A 993 28.21 14.06 -1.23
N MET A 994 27.65 14.14 -2.44
CA MET A 994 26.67 13.16 -2.92
C MET A 994 27.30 11.77 -3.12
N GLY A 995 28.55 11.72 -3.60
CA GLY A 995 29.33 10.49 -3.67
C GLY A 995 29.61 9.88 -2.29
N LEU A 996 29.92 10.71 -1.28
CA LEU A 996 30.09 10.28 0.11
C LEU A 996 28.80 9.67 0.68
N LEU A 997 27.67 10.34 0.50
CA LEU A 997 26.35 9.83 0.92
C LEU A 997 26.00 8.52 0.22
N SER A 998 26.26 8.42 -1.08
CA SER A 998 26.06 7.18 -1.84
C SER A 998 26.93 6.03 -1.32
N ALA A 999 28.17 6.33 -0.92
CA ALA A 999 29.08 5.35 -0.31
C ALA A 999 28.63 4.91 1.08
N HIS A 1000 27.99 5.79 1.86
CA HIS A 1000 27.38 5.43 3.16
C HIS A 1000 26.14 4.54 3.03
N LEU A 1001 25.40 4.67 1.92
CA LEU A 1001 24.23 3.85 1.61
C LEU A 1001 24.60 2.49 0.97
N SER A 1002 25.81 2.37 0.45
CA SER A 1002 26.35 1.15 -0.17
C SER A 1002 26.93 0.18 0.87
N PRO A 1003 26.79 -1.16 0.70
CA PRO A 1003 27.36 -2.15 1.62
C PRO A 1003 28.90 -2.20 1.63
N GLN A 1004 29.59 -1.47 0.75
CA GLN A 1004 31.06 -1.50 0.62
C GLN A 1004 31.72 -0.38 1.46
N ALA A 1005 32.12 -0.70 2.69
CA ALA A 1005 32.70 0.26 3.63
C ALA A 1005 34.00 0.94 3.16
N ALA A 1006 34.80 0.29 2.31
CA ALA A 1006 36.08 0.83 1.83
C ALA A 1006 35.93 2.09 0.96
N ASP A 1007 34.81 2.21 0.23
CA ASP A 1007 34.55 3.36 -0.64
C ASP A 1007 34.17 4.62 0.15
N SER A 1008 33.56 4.45 1.34
CA SER A 1008 33.13 5.57 2.18
C SER A 1008 34.28 6.41 2.71
N ARG A 1009 35.36 5.77 3.18
CA ARG A 1009 36.55 6.47 3.71
C ARG A 1009 37.30 7.20 2.61
N ARG A 1010 37.37 6.61 1.43
CA ARG A 1010 37.97 7.24 0.25
C ARG A 1010 37.18 8.46 -0.22
N ALA A 1011 35.85 8.37 -0.22
CA ALA A 1011 34.99 9.50 -0.55
C ALA A 1011 35.14 10.64 0.47
N LEU A 1012 35.27 10.31 1.77
CA LEU A 1012 35.47 11.27 2.84
C LEU A 1012 36.83 11.98 2.73
N ASP A 1013 37.92 11.24 2.51
CA ASP A 1013 39.25 11.80 2.23
C ASP A 1013 39.20 12.76 1.04
N THR A 1014 38.49 12.38 -0.03
CA THR A 1014 38.34 13.23 -1.24
C THR A 1014 37.57 14.52 -0.93
N CYS A 1015 36.50 14.45 -0.15
CA CYS A 1015 35.72 15.61 0.28
C CYS A 1015 36.57 16.54 1.17
N ALA A 1016 37.38 15.99 2.06
CA ALA A 1016 38.26 16.74 2.95
C ALA A 1016 39.33 17.53 2.18
N GLU A 1017 39.96 16.91 1.19
CA GLU A 1017 40.98 17.58 0.36
C GLU A 1017 40.39 18.73 -0.49
N ILE A 1018 39.17 18.55 -1.03
CA ILE A 1018 38.45 19.61 -1.75
C ILE A 1018 38.06 20.75 -0.79
N LEU A 1019 37.57 20.41 0.40
CA LEU A 1019 37.22 21.39 1.43
C LEU A 1019 38.45 22.21 1.86
N GLY A 1020 39.60 21.57 2.05
CA GLY A 1020 40.86 22.26 2.34
C GLY A 1020 41.32 23.19 1.20
N CYS A 1021 41.03 22.86 -0.06
CA CYS A 1021 41.26 23.76 -1.20
C CYS A 1021 40.33 24.99 -1.14
N LEU A 1022 39.03 24.78 -0.85
CA LEU A 1022 38.05 25.85 -0.71
C LEU A 1022 38.40 26.81 0.44
N GLN A 1023 38.81 26.27 1.59
CA GLN A 1023 39.24 27.05 2.77
C GLN A 1023 40.51 27.87 2.47
N ARG A 1024 41.52 27.28 1.83
CA ARG A 1024 42.75 28.00 1.41
C ARG A 1024 42.44 29.17 0.46
N ARG A 1025 41.46 29.00 -0.43
CA ARG A 1025 41.03 30.03 -1.39
C ARG A 1025 39.99 31.01 -0.85
N ARG A 1026 39.48 30.80 0.38
CA ARG A 1026 38.42 31.61 1.01
C ARG A 1026 37.12 31.68 0.18
N VAL A 1027 36.75 30.57 -0.47
CA VAL A 1027 35.51 30.48 -1.24
C VAL A 1027 34.35 30.11 -0.31
N PRO A 1028 33.24 30.88 -0.27
CA PRO A 1028 32.12 30.63 0.63
C PRO A 1028 31.34 29.37 0.20
N TRP A 1029 31.59 28.27 0.88
CA TRP A 1029 30.96 26.97 0.64
C TRP A 1029 29.70 26.65 1.48
N PRO A 1030 29.43 27.27 2.66
CA PRO A 1030 28.26 26.90 3.49
C PRO A 1030 26.90 27.10 2.82
N ARG A 1031 26.82 27.96 1.80
CA ARG A 1031 25.61 28.16 0.98
C ARG A 1031 25.10 26.88 0.32
N LEU A 1032 25.96 25.87 0.13
CA LEU A 1032 25.59 24.54 -0.39
C LEU A 1032 24.55 23.81 0.47
N PHE A 1033 24.50 24.12 1.77
CA PHE A 1033 23.64 23.46 2.73
C PHE A 1033 22.31 24.21 2.96
N GLN A 1034 22.18 25.43 2.42
CA GLN A 1034 20.95 26.23 2.36
C GLN A 1034 20.28 26.07 0.98
N LEU A 1035 19.85 24.85 0.66
CA LEU A 1035 19.18 24.58 -0.60
C LEU A 1035 17.75 25.14 -0.58
N THR A 1036 17.52 26.28 -1.23
CA THR A 1036 16.17 26.86 -1.42
C THR A 1036 15.81 26.93 -2.91
N GLU A 1037 14.53 26.78 -3.25
CA GLU A 1037 14.05 26.91 -4.64
C GLU A 1037 14.13 28.36 -5.16
N ALA A 1038 14.22 29.35 -4.27
CA ALA A 1038 14.26 30.78 -4.60
C ALA A 1038 15.61 31.24 -5.18
N ASP A 1039 16.69 30.47 -4.98
CA ASP A 1039 18.01 30.80 -5.50
C ASP A 1039 18.16 30.38 -6.97
N ALA A 1040 18.17 31.35 -7.89
CA ALA A 1040 18.15 31.17 -9.34
C ALA A 1040 19.41 30.52 -9.97
N GLY A 1041 20.31 29.93 -9.19
CA GLY A 1041 21.59 29.40 -9.69
C GLY A 1041 21.98 28.04 -9.10
N LEU A 1042 22.89 28.06 -8.13
CA LEU A 1042 23.59 26.88 -7.63
C LEU A 1042 22.67 25.97 -6.79
N GLY A 1043 21.83 26.54 -5.92
CA GLY A 1043 20.89 25.79 -5.08
C GLY A 1043 19.85 25.00 -5.88
N ARG A 1044 19.20 25.66 -6.87
CA ARG A 1044 18.23 25.00 -7.76
C ARG A 1044 18.84 23.85 -8.56
N THR A 1045 20.05 24.02 -9.09
CA THR A 1045 20.73 22.97 -9.88
C THR A 1045 21.01 21.74 -9.02
N LEU A 1046 21.47 21.94 -7.78
CA LEU A 1046 21.76 20.83 -6.85
C LEU A 1046 20.49 20.12 -6.36
N LEU A 1047 19.40 20.85 -6.11
CA LEU A 1047 18.10 20.27 -5.75
C LEU A 1047 17.55 19.35 -6.85
N LEU A 1048 17.78 19.70 -8.12
CA LEU A 1048 17.35 18.88 -9.25
C LEU A 1048 18.26 17.65 -9.48
N LEU A 1049 19.51 17.69 -9.00
CA LEU A 1049 20.49 16.60 -9.14
C LEU A 1049 20.46 15.58 -8.00
N ALA A 1050 20.15 16.03 -6.79
CA ALA A 1050 20.22 15.19 -5.60
C ALA A 1050 18.91 14.40 -5.38
N PRO A 1051 18.99 13.07 -5.14
CA PRO A 1051 17.84 12.30 -4.68
C PRO A 1051 17.31 12.82 -3.34
N ASP A 1052 16.02 12.67 -3.09
CA ASP A 1052 15.39 13.18 -1.86
C ASP A 1052 16.02 12.57 -0.59
N GLN A 1053 16.42 11.30 -0.67
CA GLN A 1053 17.12 10.60 0.40
C GLN A 1053 18.49 11.23 0.71
N HIS A 1054 19.25 11.64 -0.31
CA HIS A 1054 20.55 12.29 -0.13
C HIS A 1054 20.40 13.70 0.44
N ILE A 1055 19.39 14.46 -0.01
CA ILE A 1055 19.07 15.78 0.56
C ILE A 1055 18.72 15.63 2.04
N ARG A 1056 17.92 14.63 2.40
CA ARG A 1056 17.58 14.33 3.80
C ARG A 1056 18.81 13.95 4.63
N LEU A 1057 19.77 13.20 4.08
CA LEU A 1057 20.98 12.75 4.77
C LEU A 1057 22.14 13.76 4.75
N LEU A 1058 21.99 14.90 4.07
CA LEU A 1058 23.00 15.95 3.99
C LEU A 1058 23.57 16.40 5.36
N PRO A 1059 22.78 16.50 6.45
CA PRO A 1059 23.30 16.80 7.78
C PRO A 1059 24.35 15.81 8.29
N ALA A 1060 24.18 14.51 7.98
CA ALA A 1060 25.12 13.49 8.39
C ALA A 1060 26.47 13.66 7.67
N ALA A 1061 26.44 14.00 6.38
CA ALA A 1061 27.65 14.32 5.61
C ALA A 1061 28.34 15.59 6.13
N PHE A 1062 27.59 16.65 6.43
CA PHE A 1062 28.14 17.90 6.99
C PHE A 1062 28.94 17.63 8.28
N TYR A 1063 28.34 16.91 9.24
CA TYR A 1063 29.00 16.63 10.52
C TYR A 1063 30.08 15.54 10.45
N SER A 1064 30.11 14.74 9.38
CA SER A 1064 31.22 13.80 9.15
C SER A 1064 32.55 14.51 8.84
N LEU A 1065 32.49 15.75 8.33
CA LEU A 1065 33.65 16.57 7.96
C LEU A 1065 34.18 17.44 9.10
N LEU A 1066 33.62 17.34 10.32
CA LEU A 1066 33.98 18.16 11.48
C LEU A 1066 35.49 18.22 11.75
N SER A 1067 36.22 17.11 11.59
CA SER A 1067 37.67 17.05 11.85
C SER A 1067 38.54 17.83 10.86
N TYR A 1068 37.94 18.31 9.76
CA TYR A 1068 38.62 19.03 8.68
C TYR A 1068 38.18 20.51 8.60
N PHE A 1069 37.47 21.00 9.61
CA PHE A 1069 37.06 22.39 9.71
C PHE A 1069 38.19 23.24 10.29
N GLU A 1070 38.67 24.24 9.53
CA GLU A 1070 39.59 25.26 10.05
C GLU A 1070 38.81 26.32 10.83
N GLU A 1071 38.81 26.21 12.17
CA GLU A 1071 37.99 27.07 13.05
C GLU A 1071 38.19 28.59 12.82
N ASP A 1072 39.42 29.03 12.50
CA ASP A 1072 39.76 30.45 12.35
C ASP A 1072 39.25 31.09 11.04
N SER A 1073 39.02 30.29 10.00
CA SER A 1073 38.45 30.76 8.73
C SER A 1073 36.92 30.81 8.79
N LEU A 1074 36.30 29.86 9.49
CA LEU A 1074 34.84 29.72 9.64
C LEU A 1074 34.20 30.80 10.52
N LEU A 1075 34.92 31.28 11.54
CA LEU A 1075 34.44 32.37 12.40
C LEU A 1075 34.26 33.72 11.67
N LYS A 1076 34.80 33.85 10.44
CA LYS A 1076 34.65 35.05 9.61
C LYS A 1076 33.47 34.98 8.64
N GLU A 1077 32.85 33.82 8.46
CA GLU A 1077 31.71 33.64 7.55
C GLU A 1077 30.38 33.85 8.29
N GLU A 1078 29.65 34.90 7.92
CA GLU A 1078 28.42 35.32 8.62
C GLU A 1078 27.31 34.23 8.58
N ALA A 1079 27.22 33.46 7.48
CA ALA A 1079 26.17 32.45 7.27
C ALA A 1079 26.47 31.08 7.93
N PHE A 1080 27.71 30.82 8.36
CA PHE A 1080 28.11 29.49 8.83
C PHE A 1080 27.36 29.02 10.08
N LEU A 1081 27.16 29.92 11.06
CA LEU A 1081 26.45 29.60 12.30
C LEU A 1081 25.00 29.17 12.02
N HIS A 1082 24.30 29.91 11.15
CA HIS A 1082 22.93 29.57 10.74
C HIS A 1082 22.88 28.19 10.07
N VAL A 1083 23.77 27.92 9.12
CA VAL A 1083 23.86 26.63 8.41
C VAL A 1083 24.12 25.48 9.40
N ALA A 1084 25.07 25.66 10.31
CA ALA A 1084 25.41 24.63 11.28
C ALA A 1084 24.23 24.33 12.22
N VAL A 1085 23.51 25.34 12.69
CA VAL A 1085 22.32 25.13 13.53
C VAL A 1085 21.19 24.44 12.74
N ASP A 1086 20.91 24.85 11.51
CA ASP A 1086 19.89 24.21 10.65
C ASP A 1086 20.22 22.73 10.36
N MET A 1087 21.48 22.43 10.01
CA MET A 1087 21.93 21.05 9.81
C MET A 1087 21.81 20.22 11.10
N TYR A 1088 22.11 20.79 12.27
CA TYR A 1088 21.92 20.09 13.54
C TYR A 1088 20.46 19.73 13.82
N LEU A 1089 19.54 20.67 13.59
CA LEU A 1089 18.11 20.42 13.77
C LEU A 1089 17.60 19.32 12.82
N LYS A 1090 18.02 19.36 11.55
CA LYS A 1090 17.71 18.29 10.60
C LYS A 1090 18.32 16.94 11.03
N LEU A 1091 19.54 16.93 11.55
CA LEU A 1091 20.19 15.73 12.08
C LEU A 1091 19.43 15.14 13.28
N THR A 1092 18.94 15.98 14.20
CA THR A 1092 18.11 15.52 15.33
C THR A 1092 16.81 14.90 14.85
N CYS A 1093 16.15 15.49 13.84
CA CYS A 1093 14.92 14.93 13.26
C CYS A 1093 15.15 13.55 12.63
N LEU A 1094 16.25 13.36 11.89
CA LEU A 1094 16.62 12.06 11.31
C LEU A 1094 16.87 10.98 12.37
N PHE A 1095 17.46 11.37 13.50
CA PHE A 1095 17.72 10.47 14.62
C PHE A 1095 16.41 10.04 15.29
N VAL A 1096 15.50 10.99 15.54
CA VAL A 1096 14.16 10.72 16.11
C VAL A 1096 13.33 9.83 15.18
N ALA A 1097 13.44 10.02 13.86
CA ALA A 1097 12.77 9.20 12.85
C ALA A 1097 13.38 7.79 12.67
N GLY A 1098 14.53 7.48 13.29
CA GLY A 1098 15.17 6.15 13.23
C GLY A 1098 15.91 5.82 11.92
N GLU A 1099 15.99 6.76 10.98
CA GLU A 1099 16.58 6.56 9.64
C GLU A 1099 18.13 6.50 9.64
N MET A 1100 18.78 6.95 10.72
CA MET A 1100 20.25 6.94 10.87
C MET A 1100 20.87 5.54 10.99
N ARG A 1101 20.06 4.47 11.12
CA ARG A 1101 20.52 3.07 11.10
C ARG A 1101 21.03 2.63 9.72
N VAL A 1102 20.65 3.31 8.63
CA VAL A 1102 21.10 2.97 7.26
C VAL A 1102 22.55 3.41 7.02
N VAL A 1103 23.03 4.43 7.73
CA VAL A 1103 24.42 4.93 7.65
C VAL A 1103 25.39 4.04 8.46
N SER A 1104 24.85 3.16 9.31
CA SER A 1104 25.65 2.20 10.09
C SER A 1104 25.81 0.90 9.30
N THR A 1105 27.00 0.67 8.73
CA THR A 1105 27.36 -0.67 8.27
C THR A 1105 27.71 -1.58 9.45
N PRO A 1106 27.39 -2.88 9.40
CA PRO A 1106 27.76 -3.84 10.42
C PRO A 1106 29.28 -3.99 10.48
N ALA A 1107 29.81 -3.93 11.70
CA ALA A 1107 31.22 -4.08 12.00
C ALA A 1107 31.75 -5.45 11.57
N HIS A 1108 32.20 -5.58 10.33
CA HIS A 1108 33.05 -6.68 9.87
C HIS A 1108 34.48 -6.17 9.65
N SER A 1109 35.15 -5.80 10.74
CA SER A 1109 36.62 -5.79 10.86
C SER A 1109 37.00 -5.34 12.27
N LEU A 1110 37.69 -6.22 13.00
CA LEU A 1110 38.05 -6.06 14.41
C LEU A 1110 39.12 -4.98 14.68
N GLU A 1111 39.44 -4.09 13.71
CA GLU A 1111 40.58 -3.17 13.81
C GLU A 1111 40.31 -1.70 13.42
N LEU A 1112 39.08 -1.29 13.09
CA LEU A 1112 38.77 0.09 12.68
C LEU A 1112 37.85 0.83 13.66
N GLN A 1113 38.37 1.11 14.84
CA GLN A 1113 37.69 1.73 15.99
C GLN A 1113 37.54 3.27 15.86
N GLY A 1114 37.23 3.79 14.67
CA GLY A 1114 37.26 5.25 14.38
C GLY A 1114 35.95 5.91 13.95
N GLN A 1115 35.00 5.17 13.37
CA GLN A 1115 33.70 5.72 12.96
C GLN A 1115 32.65 5.31 13.98
N GLY A 1116 32.24 6.30 14.79
CA GLY A 1116 31.35 6.06 15.90
C GLY A 1116 29.88 5.92 15.48
N ASP A 1117 29.14 5.23 16.34
CA ASP A 1117 27.68 5.15 16.44
C ASP A 1117 26.98 6.46 15.99
N PRO A 1118 25.83 6.45 15.27
CA PRO A 1118 25.04 7.67 15.01
C PRO A 1118 24.80 8.55 16.23
N VAL A 1119 24.72 7.97 17.44
CA VAL A 1119 24.67 8.72 18.71
C VAL A 1119 25.95 9.53 18.95
N SER A 1120 27.11 9.00 18.59
CA SER A 1120 28.41 9.68 18.71
C SER A 1120 28.54 10.87 17.75
N LEU A 1121 27.97 10.77 16.53
CA LEU A 1121 27.97 11.87 15.57
C LEU A 1121 27.12 13.03 16.09
N LEU A 1122 25.93 12.72 16.62
CA LEU A 1122 25.04 13.70 17.24
C LEU A 1122 25.70 14.39 18.45
N THR A 1123 26.41 13.61 19.28
CA THR A 1123 27.14 14.14 20.44
C THR A 1123 28.28 15.05 20.02
N LYS A 1124 29.07 14.67 19.00
CA LYS A 1124 30.15 15.50 18.44
C LYS A 1124 29.61 16.80 17.84
N ALA A 1125 28.50 16.72 17.09
CA ALA A 1125 27.83 17.88 16.50
C ALA A 1125 27.37 18.88 17.59
N ARG A 1126 26.75 18.37 18.66
CA ARG A 1126 26.32 19.19 19.80
C ARG A 1126 27.50 19.86 20.51
N LEU A 1127 28.56 19.10 20.83
CA LEU A 1127 29.75 19.66 21.49
C LEU A 1127 30.42 20.74 20.64
N PHE A 1128 30.54 20.52 19.34
CA PHE A 1128 31.08 21.50 18.39
C PHE A 1128 30.27 22.80 18.41
N LEU A 1129 28.93 22.72 18.32
CA LEU A 1129 28.07 23.90 18.36
C LEU A 1129 28.20 24.67 19.68
N LEU A 1130 28.20 23.99 20.82
CA LEU A 1130 28.35 24.63 22.13
C LEU A 1130 29.69 25.36 22.29
N GLN A 1131 30.76 24.88 21.64
CA GLN A 1131 32.07 25.55 21.60
C GLN A 1131 32.13 26.71 20.59
N LEU A 1132 31.41 26.59 19.46
CA LEU A 1132 31.41 27.56 18.38
C LEU A 1132 30.60 28.83 18.72
N ILE A 1133 29.39 28.66 19.28
CA ILE A 1133 28.45 29.76 19.62
C ILE A 1133 29.11 30.92 20.39
N PRO A 1134 29.92 30.71 21.44
CA PRO A 1134 30.54 31.82 22.17
C PRO A 1134 31.67 32.54 21.39
N ARG A 1135 32.19 31.96 20.30
CA ARG A 1135 33.30 32.53 19.52
C ARG A 1135 32.84 33.28 18.27
N CYS A 1136 31.58 33.12 17.84
CA CYS A 1136 31.04 33.76 16.63
C CYS A 1136 30.81 35.27 16.78
N PRO A 1137 30.98 36.06 15.70
CA PRO A 1137 30.73 37.50 15.69
C PRO A 1137 29.24 37.81 15.79
N LYS A 1138 28.91 39.00 16.32
CA LYS A 1138 27.52 39.44 16.58
C LYS A 1138 26.60 39.37 15.33
N ARG A 1139 27.14 39.66 14.15
CA ARG A 1139 26.41 39.66 12.87
C ARG A 1139 25.91 38.28 12.43
N SER A 1140 26.50 37.20 12.92
CA SER A 1140 26.08 35.82 12.59
C SER A 1140 24.77 35.39 13.25
N PHE A 1141 24.24 36.17 14.20
CA PHE A 1141 23.05 35.82 14.98
C PHE A 1141 21.73 36.41 14.42
N THR A 1142 21.79 37.27 13.40
CA THR A 1142 20.61 37.98 12.86
C THR A 1142 19.53 37.05 12.29
N HIS A 1143 19.93 35.97 11.60
CA HIS A 1143 19.02 35.00 10.98
C HIS A 1143 18.72 33.78 11.87
N VAL A 1144 19.40 33.63 13.02
CA VAL A 1144 19.24 32.45 13.89
C VAL A 1144 17.90 32.49 14.66
N ALA A 1145 17.34 33.68 14.88
CA ALA A 1145 16.05 33.87 15.53
C ALA A 1145 14.88 33.26 14.74
N GLU A 1146 14.94 33.33 13.40
CA GLU A 1146 13.92 32.76 12.50
C GLU A 1146 13.91 31.22 12.56
N LEU A 1147 15.09 30.59 12.62
CA LEU A 1147 15.23 29.14 12.78
C LEU A 1147 14.67 28.64 14.12
N LEU A 1148 14.95 29.37 15.22
CA LEU A 1148 14.45 29.02 16.56
C LEU A 1148 12.93 29.21 16.69
N ALA A 1149 12.34 30.13 15.91
CA ALA A 1149 10.88 30.33 15.86
C ALA A 1149 10.16 29.26 15.04
N ALA A 1150 10.80 28.73 13.99
CA ALA A 1150 10.26 27.67 13.13
C ALA A 1150 10.46 26.24 13.71
N GLY A 1151 11.48 26.03 14.55
CA GLY A 1151 11.82 24.73 15.14
C GLY A 1151 11.27 24.51 16.55
N ALA A 1152 10.09 23.90 16.68
CA ALA A 1152 9.42 23.67 17.96
C ALA A 1152 10.13 22.67 18.92
N ASP A 1153 11.11 21.89 18.44
CA ASP A 1153 11.77 20.79 19.17
C ASP A 1153 13.31 20.88 19.17
N CYS A 1154 13.88 22.05 19.52
CA CYS A 1154 15.34 22.21 19.62
C CYS A 1154 15.94 21.54 20.88
N ASP A 1155 17.19 21.07 20.81
CA ASP A 1155 17.96 20.65 22.00
C ASP A 1155 18.01 21.83 23.03
N PRO A 1156 17.61 21.61 24.29
CA PRO A 1156 17.50 22.66 25.30
C PRO A 1156 18.82 23.36 25.62
N GLU A 1157 19.97 22.68 25.45
CA GLU A 1157 21.28 23.28 25.75
C GLU A 1157 21.77 24.19 24.61
N VAL A 1158 21.59 23.77 23.36
CA VAL A 1158 21.97 24.58 22.18
C VAL A 1158 21.07 25.81 22.08
N SER A 1159 19.77 25.66 22.32
CA SER A 1159 18.83 26.78 22.35
C SER A 1159 19.13 27.78 23.47
N ALA A 1160 19.45 27.32 24.68
CA ALA A 1160 19.86 28.19 25.78
C ALA A 1160 21.16 28.96 25.46
N ALA A 1161 22.14 28.30 24.84
CA ALA A 1161 23.39 28.95 24.42
C ALA A 1161 23.14 30.05 23.36
N LEU A 1162 22.29 29.79 22.37
CA LEU A 1162 21.92 30.78 21.34
C LEU A 1162 21.15 31.97 21.92
N LEU A 1163 20.15 31.72 22.75
CA LEU A 1163 19.33 32.77 23.39
C LEU A 1163 20.16 33.66 24.32
N SER A 1164 21.06 33.07 25.12
CA SER A 1164 21.93 33.83 26.03
C SER A 1164 22.86 34.81 25.29
N ARG A 1165 23.37 34.41 24.11
CA ARG A 1165 24.20 35.27 23.27
C ARG A 1165 23.40 36.32 22.52
N GLN A 1166 22.19 35.98 22.07
CA GLN A 1166 21.30 36.95 21.42
C GLN A 1166 20.88 38.07 22.38
N GLN A 1167 20.55 37.75 23.63
CA GLN A 1167 20.22 38.74 24.67
C GLN A 1167 21.41 39.66 24.97
N ALA A 1168 22.62 39.10 25.11
CA ALA A 1168 23.84 39.89 25.30
C ALA A 1168 24.19 40.82 24.12
N VAL A 1169 23.68 40.54 22.92
CA VAL A 1169 23.83 41.42 21.75
C VAL A 1169 22.85 42.59 21.83
N LEU A 1170 21.59 42.32 22.19
CA LEU A 1170 20.54 43.34 22.34
C LEU A 1170 20.83 44.32 23.49
N ASP A 1171 21.36 43.83 24.62
CA ASP A 1171 21.70 44.67 25.78
C ASP A 1171 22.87 45.64 25.49
N LEU A 1172 23.85 45.23 24.66
CA LEU A 1172 25.01 46.09 24.31
C LEU A 1172 24.69 47.14 23.23
N ASP A 1173 23.72 46.89 22.35
CA ASP A 1173 23.30 47.87 21.35
C ASP A 1173 22.45 48.99 22.00
N LEU A 1174 21.69 48.66 23.06
CA LEU A 1174 21.03 49.63 23.94
C LEU A 1174 22.03 50.50 24.74
N ASP A 1175 23.15 49.92 25.20
CA ASP A 1175 24.22 50.65 25.89
C ASP A 1175 25.05 51.55 24.95
N GLN A 1176 25.16 51.21 23.65
CA GLN A 1176 25.82 52.07 22.65
C GLN A 1176 24.95 53.24 22.20
N GLU A 1177 23.63 53.09 22.10
CA GLU A 1177 22.72 54.21 21.86
C GLU A 1177 22.67 55.18 23.05
N ALA A 1178 22.82 54.69 24.29
CA ALA A 1178 22.91 55.54 25.48
C ALA A 1178 24.23 56.34 25.61
N CYS A 1179 25.27 56.00 24.84
CA CYS A 1179 26.55 56.73 24.82
C CYS A 1179 26.67 57.77 23.69
N LEU A 1180 25.68 57.85 22.78
CA LEU A 1180 25.63 58.82 21.68
C LEU A 1180 24.46 59.81 21.77
N SER A 1181 23.75 59.85 22.90
CA SER A 1181 22.76 60.88 23.24
C SER A 1181 23.31 61.95 24.19
#